data_AF-A0A9P9D6X6-F1
#
_entry.id   AF-A0A9P9D6X6-F1
#
_cell.length_a   1.000
_cell.length_b   1.000
_cell.length_c   1.000
_cell.angle_alpha   90.00
_cell.angle_beta   90.00
_cell.angle_gamma   90.00
#
_symmetry.space_group_name_H-M   'P 1'
#
loop_
_entity.id
_entity.type
_entity.pdbx_description
1 polymer ?
#
loop_
_entity_poly.entity_id
_entity_poly.type
_entity_poly.pdbx_seq_one_letter_code
_entity_poly.pdbx_strand_id
1 'polypeptide(L)'
;MSQNELKACEACKSSKRKCTKQLPKCRRCELRGLNCLYESQPSMVIYEAIHGTGTLSRVRQAHDTHQSLGDVLPPAIDAMTVDPQLELQLSSPSISPTFLSLDDLRSAWFLTPDAWKNTPVEILNLAPLSTTTIQGHFSRTMDWLREWIRTGSNPFIHPKLYSKSMPTCVHDAFMSLSTYLLKTDKTSDMVHRLIENKADKLVASQTNGDHGRDTLEDIGRVQSLLIYCTIRLLDGDIRQRHLAEQHLPILHDWTKEMLQNAVHATMDDTLLFCNALTNCTPRFNTEPAIPCQVSSEQLLWHAWILSESVRRTWCMSMGIQASYDLLKTGTGPCYGGLLVTTRKGVWDAETAFAWTKLCAERSVGFVHRNETERLMSETKADEVDSKMARRWILTSQEGFETSLKYEENIPVPSTDKLGPNEVLVKMRAASLNYRDIVIAGPGGINGPITAPVVPACDGAGSVEAVGTLVTNFKPGDRVITYAAPKAVESKGGDAYSSMADVQPMLGQGTDGTLQSIGVFAESALVHAPTSLEWLPAATLTVTWLTAWNVLFGLEGKKAGPGTFVLVQGTGGVSIATLQVAVAFGATVVATTSSEAKAARLRALGAQHVVNYQVNPDGWGIEARYLTPDGRGFDTVVDIGGNETLSQSLSAVRVDGVIAIVGGVGKDTEPVPLFAALMHTCIVRGSLGGSHNQLKELVRFIDETKVRPAVDDVVFELADVKGAYRRLEDKKHFAKVLIRVDHPEGA
;
A
#
# COMPACT_ATOMS: atom_id res chain seq x y z
N MET A 1 -11.08 10.93 15.85
CA MET A 1 -12.50 10.55 16.04
C MET A 1 -13.38 11.52 15.28
N SER A 2 -14.30 11.03 14.46
CA SER A 2 -15.52 11.75 14.04
C SER A 2 -16.47 10.74 13.39
N GLN A 3 -17.71 10.65 13.88
CA GLN A 3 -18.74 9.82 13.24
C GLN A 3 -19.14 10.40 11.88
N ASN A 4 -19.86 9.64 11.06
CA ASN A 4 -20.38 10.09 9.76
C ASN A 4 -21.34 11.27 9.93
N GLU A 5 -20.80 12.50 9.86
CA GLU A 5 -21.49 13.70 10.32
C GLU A 5 -22.50 14.23 9.27
N LEU A 6 -23.68 13.62 9.25
CA LEU A 6 -24.83 14.03 8.44
C LEU A 6 -25.07 15.55 8.53
N LYS A 7 -24.97 16.24 7.39
CA LYS A 7 -25.00 17.71 7.32
C LYS A 7 -26.42 18.30 7.39
N ALA A 8 -27.45 17.47 7.31
CA ALA A 8 -28.85 17.86 7.44
C ALA A 8 -29.72 16.69 7.95
N CYS A 9 -30.81 17.02 8.64
CA CYS A 9 -31.89 16.07 8.92
C CYS A 9 -32.72 15.80 7.64
N GLU A 10 -33.43 14.67 7.62
CA GLU A 10 -34.20 14.20 6.47
C GLU A 10 -35.22 15.24 5.98
N ALA A 11 -36.00 15.85 6.88
CA ALA A 11 -36.98 16.89 6.55
C ALA A 11 -36.37 18.20 5.99
N CYS A 12 -35.07 18.44 6.20
CA CYS A 12 -34.33 19.52 5.51
C CYS A 12 -33.74 19.07 4.17
N LYS A 13 -33.24 17.83 4.09
CA LYS A 13 -32.74 17.17 2.87
C LYS A 13 -33.83 17.08 1.80
N SER A 14 -34.99 16.51 2.12
CA SER A 14 -36.12 16.31 1.19
C SER A 14 -36.68 17.62 0.65
N SER A 15 -36.84 18.64 1.51
CA SER A 15 -37.35 19.97 1.13
C SER A 15 -36.28 20.94 0.61
N LYS A 16 -35.04 20.47 0.36
CA LYS A 16 -33.90 21.23 -0.18
C LYS A 16 -33.63 22.56 0.56
N ARG A 17 -33.67 22.56 1.90
CA ARG A 17 -33.36 23.74 2.73
C ARG A 17 -32.21 23.46 3.71
N LYS A 18 -31.40 24.49 3.99
CA LYS A 18 -30.28 24.42 4.95
C LYS A 18 -30.80 24.01 6.35
N CYS A 19 -30.19 22.97 6.93
CA CYS A 19 -30.43 22.57 8.31
C CYS A 19 -29.57 23.42 9.26
N THR A 20 -30.05 23.70 10.47
CA THR A 20 -29.24 24.35 11.53
C THR A 20 -28.45 23.36 12.39
N LYS A 21 -28.55 22.05 12.11
CA LYS A 21 -27.87 20.93 12.77
C LYS A 21 -27.79 21.05 14.30
N GLN A 22 -28.97 21.11 14.92
CA GLN A 22 -29.13 20.96 16.37
C GLN A 22 -29.83 19.63 16.66
N LEU A 23 -29.47 19.03 17.80
CA LEU A 23 -30.09 17.82 18.36
C LEU A 23 -30.90 18.23 19.60
N PRO A 24 -32.06 17.59 19.89
CA PRO A 24 -32.67 16.51 19.12
C PRO A 24 -33.41 16.99 17.85
N LYS A 25 -33.71 18.28 17.73
CA LYS A 25 -34.39 18.86 16.56
C LYS A 25 -33.65 20.11 16.07
N CYS A 26 -33.63 20.35 14.77
CA CYS A 26 -33.15 21.62 14.21
C CYS A 26 -34.23 22.69 14.29
N ARG A 27 -33.82 23.95 14.53
CA ARG A 27 -34.71 25.11 14.72
C ARG A 27 -35.76 25.29 13.59
N ARG A 28 -35.45 24.88 12.35
CA ARG A 28 -36.41 24.91 11.24
C ARG A 28 -37.52 23.88 11.40
N CYS A 29 -37.21 22.66 11.83
CA CYS A 29 -38.21 21.61 12.01
C CYS A 29 -39.07 21.90 13.25
N GLU A 30 -38.45 22.37 14.33
CA GLU A 30 -39.12 22.85 15.53
C GLU A 30 -40.16 23.95 15.23
N LEU A 31 -39.75 25.06 14.60
CA LEU A 31 -40.64 26.17 14.20
C LEU A 31 -41.71 25.80 13.16
N ARG A 32 -41.70 24.58 12.62
CA ARG A 32 -42.63 24.08 11.60
C ARG A 32 -43.40 22.83 12.02
N GLY A 33 -43.21 22.34 13.26
CA GLY A 33 -43.81 21.09 13.73
C GLY A 33 -43.37 19.82 12.97
N LEU A 34 -42.25 19.89 12.22
CA LEU A 34 -41.80 18.78 11.37
C LEU A 34 -41.04 17.74 12.18
N ASN A 35 -41.22 16.46 11.83
CA ASN A 35 -40.36 15.40 12.33
C ASN A 35 -38.89 15.67 11.89
N CYS A 36 -37.93 15.42 12.78
CA CYS A 36 -36.54 15.85 12.62
C CYS A 36 -35.57 14.68 12.77
N LEU A 37 -35.65 13.73 11.84
CA LEU A 37 -34.81 12.53 11.86
C LEU A 37 -33.44 12.80 11.23
N TYR A 38 -32.39 12.27 11.84
CA TYR A 38 -31.06 12.11 11.25
C TYR A 38 -30.80 10.61 11.16
N GLU A 39 -30.92 10.04 9.95
CA GLU A 39 -30.73 8.60 9.72
C GLU A 39 -29.28 8.18 9.96
N SER A 40 -28.96 7.61 11.12
CA SER A 40 -27.72 6.84 11.28
C SER A 40 -27.78 5.63 10.34
N GLN A 41 -26.88 5.56 9.35
CA GLN A 41 -26.73 4.35 8.55
C GLN A 41 -26.38 3.17 9.47
N PRO A 42 -27.07 2.02 9.36
CA PRO A 42 -26.62 0.78 9.97
C PRO A 42 -25.22 0.42 9.44
N SER A 43 -24.31 0.08 10.34
CA SER A 43 -23.09 -0.66 9.98
C SER A 43 -23.46 -2.10 9.64
N MET A 44 -22.83 -2.65 8.60
CA MET A 44 -23.16 -3.94 7.96
C MET A 44 -24.50 -3.96 7.20
N VAL A 45 -24.44 -3.60 5.92
CA VAL A 45 -25.29 -4.20 4.87
C VAL A 45 -24.39 -4.50 3.68
N ILE A 46 -24.18 -5.78 3.37
CA ILE A 46 -23.39 -6.23 2.21
C ILE A 46 -24.34 -6.97 1.26
N TYR A 47 -24.92 -6.27 0.28
CA TYR A 47 -25.13 -6.76 -1.10
C TYR A 47 -25.84 -5.71 -1.99
N GLU A 48 -25.22 -5.37 -3.13
CA GLU A 48 -25.90 -4.94 -4.36
C GLU A 48 -25.07 -5.48 -5.55
N ALA A 49 -25.24 -6.76 -5.87
CA ALA A 49 -24.49 -7.46 -6.92
C ALA A 49 -25.19 -8.73 -7.44
N ILE A 50 -26.53 -8.71 -7.57
CA ILE A 50 -27.31 -9.76 -8.26
C ILE A 50 -28.34 -9.07 -9.17
N HIS A 51 -28.65 -9.68 -10.32
CA HIS A 51 -29.57 -9.20 -11.36
C HIS A 51 -29.05 -8.05 -12.25
N GLY A 52 -28.19 -8.40 -13.20
CA GLY A 52 -27.88 -7.59 -14.38
C GLY A 52 -29.02 -7.51 -15.41
N THR A 53 -30.22 -7.12 -15.00
CA THR A 53 -31.34 -6.74 -15.89
C THR A 53 -32.18 -5.65 -15.20
N GLY A 54 -32.29 -4.47 -15.79
CA GLY A 54 -32.89 -3.33 -15.12
C GLY A 54 -34.42 -3.32 -15.09
N THR A 55 -35.01 -3.03 -13.92
CA THR A 55 -36.21 -2.18 -13.70
C THR A 55 -36.47 -2.09 -12.18
N LEU A 56 -36.72 -0.89 -11.66
CA LEU A 56 -37.10 -0.68 -10.26
C LEU A 56 -38.59 -0.94 -10.04
N SER A 57 -38.95 -1.88 -9.17
CA SER A 57 -40.29 -1.99 -8.59
C SER A 57 -40.25 -2.41 -7.12
N ARG A 58 -40.86 -1.58 -6.25
CA ARG A 58 -41.17 -1.99 -4.88
C ARG A 58 -42.44 -2.83 -4.92
N VAL A 59 -42.41 -4.04 -4.37
CA VAL A 59 -43.61 -4.78 -3.98
C VAL A 59 -43.54 -5.09 -2.48
N ARG A 60 -44.51 -4.55 -1.73
CA ARG A 60 -44.92 -5.02 -0.41
C ARG A 60 -46.27 -5.72 -0.58
N GLN A 61 -46.72 -6.38 0.48
CA GLN A 61 -48.06 -6.98 0.67
C GLN A 61 -48.30 -8.32 -0.04
N ALA A 62 -49.04 -9.26 0.56
CA ALA A 62 -49.49 -9.38 1.97
C ALA A 62 -50.00 -10.81 2.24
N HIS A 63 -50.30 -11.12 3.50
CA HIS A 63 -51.71 -11.33 3.88
C HIS A 63 -51.96 -11.13 5.38
N ASP A 64 -52.98 -10.34 5.72
CA ASP A 64 -53.44 -10.09 7.09
C ASP A 64 -54.49 -11.12 7.54
N THR A 65 -54.51 -11.43 8.84
CA THR A 65 -55.72 -11.72 9.66
C THR A 65 -55.42 -11.27 11.10
N HIS A 66 -56.32 -10.64 11.89
CA HIS A 66 -57.66 -10.09 11.66
C HIS A 66 -57.84 -8.81 12.51
N GLN A 67 -58.85 -7.98 12.22
CA GLN A 67 -59.28 -6.84 13.06
C GLN A 67 -59.93 -7.35 14.38
N SER A 68 -59.98 -6.62 15.51
CA SER A 68 -60.69 -5.33 15.67
C SER A 68 -60.65 -4.78 17.12
N LEU A 69 -61.03 -3.49 17.27
CA LEU A 69 -61.76 -2.84 18.38
C LEU A 69 -61.29 -2.95 19.86
N GLY A 70 -61.23 -1.77 20.51
CA GLY A 70 -61.97 -1.55 21.77
C GLY A 70 -61.15 -1.13 23.01
N ASP A 71 -61.45 0.07 23.55
CA ASP A 71 -60.93 0.57 24.84
C ASP A 71 -61.48 -0.19 26.07
N VAL A 72 -60.73 -0.16 27.18
CA VAL A 72 -61.18 0.25 28.54
C VAL A 72 -60.01 0.24 29.56
N LEU A 73 -60.01 1.20 30.49
CA LEU A 73 -59.11 1.41 31.64
C LEU A 73 -59.91 1.26 32.96
N PRO A 74 -59.34 1.34 34.18
CA PRO A 74 -58.09 0.80 34.77
C PRO A 74 -58.49 -0.02 36.06
N PRO A 75 -58.03 0.20 37.33
CA PRO A 75 -56.71 0.52 37.93
C PRO A 75 -56.29 -0.41 39.13
N ALA A 76 -55.04 -0.26 39.60
CA ALA A 76 -54.55 -0.27 41.01
C ALA A 76 -53.01 -0.44 40.97
N ILE A 77 -52.11 0.36 41.59
CA ILE A 77 -52.06 1.11 42.87
C ILE A 77 -51.76 0.23 44.09
N ASP A 78 -50.47 0.18 44.47
CA ASP A 78 -49.92 0.65 45.77
C ASP A 78 -48.37 0.61 45.68
N ALA A 79 -47.58 1.62 46.12
CA ALA A 79 -47.22 2.04 47.49
C ALA A 79 -46.17 1.10 48.16
N MET A 80 -45.12 1.57 48.86
CA MET A 80 -44.74 2.95 49.22
C MET A 80 -43.22 3.11 49.55
N THR A 81 -42.83 4.37 49.81
CA THR A 81 -41.60 4.92 50.45
C THR A 81 -40.94 4.10 51.58
N VAL A 82 -39.70 4.31 52.07
CA VAL A 82 -38.85 5.53 52.31
C VAL A 82 -37.34 5.10 52.33
N ASP A 83 -36.25 5.85 52.58
CA ASP A 83 -35.92 7.27 52.93
C ASP A 83 -34.48 7.65 52.42
N PRO A 84 -34.07 8.93 52.34
CA PRO A 84 -32.74 9.33 51.83
C PRO A 84 -31.89 10.26 52.75
N GLN A 85 -30.81 9.74 53.37
CA GLN A 85 -29.73 10.56 53.96
C GLN A 85 -28.34 9.91 53.85
N LEU A 86 -27.35 10.70 53.38
CA LEU A 86 -25.88 10.52 53.41
C LEU A 86 -25.29 9.21 52.82
N GLU A 87 -24.07 9.18 52.27
CA GLU A 87 -23.29 10.07 51.38
C GLU A 87 -22.00 9.30 51.02
N LEU A 88 -21.35 9.60 49.89
CA LEU A 88 -19.99 9.13 49.51
C LEU A 88 -19.83 7.57 49.37
N GLN A 89 -19.35 6.98 48.27
CA GLN A 89 -18.35 7.45 47.29
C GLN A 89 -18.51 6.81 45.89
N LEU A 90 -17.66 7.28 44.95
CA LEU A 90 -17.23 6.65 43.70
C LEU A 90 -18.26 6.54 42.55
N SER A 91 -18.07 7.41 41.57
CA SER A 91 -18.73 7.37 40.26
C SER A 91 -17.95 6.52 39.25
N SER A 92 -18.67 5.79 38.40
CA SER A 92 -18.19 5.23 37.11
C SER A 92 -19.38 4.95 36.19
N PRO A 93 -19.23 5.10 34.86
CA PRO A 93 -20.37 5.12 33.94
C PRO A 93 -20.82 3.72 33.50
N SER A 94 -22.14 3.52 33.39
CA SER A 94 -22.73 2.35 32.75
C SER A 94 -22.65 2.44 31.22
N ILE A 95 -21.84 1.58 30.61
CA ILE A 95 -21.85 1.31 29.16
C ILE A 95 -22.38 -0.11 28.96
N SER A 96 -23.61 -0.24 28.46
CA SER A 96 -24.15 -1.54 28.04
C SER A 96 -23.73 -1.83 26.59
N PRO A 97 -23.01 -2.92 26.30
CA PRO A 97 -22.74 -3.33 24.93
C PRO A 97 -23.98 -3.97 24.30
N THR A 98 -24.36 -3.53 23.11
CA THR A 98 -25.33 -4.26 22.27
C THR A 98 -24.69 -5.54 21.73
N PHE A 99 -25.14 -6.69 22.22
CA PHE A 99 -24.86 -7.98 21.59
C PHE A 99 -25.61 -8.09 20.26
N LEU A 100 -24.96 -8.65 19.23
CA LEU A 100 -25.60 -9.05 17.97
C LEU A 100 -26.54 -10.25 18.22
N SER A 101 -27.64 -10.33 17.50
CA SER A 101 -28.53 -11.50 17.55
C SER A 101 -27.95 -12.68 16.76
N LEU A 102 -28.44 -13.90 17.03
CA LEU A 102 -28.03 -15.09 16.27
C LEU A 102 -28.38 -14.97 14.78
N ASP A 103 -29.50 -14.34 14.46
CA ASP A 103 -29.93 -14.13 13.06
C ASP A 103 -29.07 -13.08 12.34
N ASP A 104 -28.55 -12.07 13.05
CA ASP A 104 -27.55 -11.14 12.49
C ASP A 104 -26.27 -11.88 12.07
N LEU A 105 -25.81 -12.85 12.86
CA LEU A 105 -24.62 -13.65 12.52
C LEU A 105 -24.87 -14.58 11.32
N ARG A 106 -26.06 -15.20 11.26
CA ARG A 106 -26.48 -16.04 10.12
C ARG A 106 -26.70 -15.24 8.82
N SER A 107 -26.95 -13.93 8.91
CA SER A 107 -27.13 -13.06 7.74
C SER A 107 -25.86 -12.87 6.90
N ALA A 108 -24.71 -13.33 7.38
CA ALA A 108 -23.43 -13.21 6.69
C ALA A 108 -23.44 -13.92 5.32
N TRP A 109 -23.09 -13.19 4.26
CA TRP A 109 -23.27 -13.60 2.86
C TRP A 109 -22.72 -15.00 2.51
N PHE A 110 -21.63 -15.42 3.16
CA PHE A 110 -20.96 -16.72 2.91
C PHE A 110 -21.60 -17.91 3.63
N LEU A 111 -22.58 -17.68 4.52
CA LEU A 111 -23.41 -18.70 5.16
C LEU A 111 -24.77 -18.86 4.46
N THR A 112 -25.03 -18.08 3.39
CA THR A 112 -26.28 -18.21 2.63
C THR A 112 -26.27 -19.45 1.73
N PRO A 113 -27.42 -20.09 1.44
CA PRO A 113 -27.49 -21.22 0.52
C PRO A 113 -26.96 -20.92 -0.89
N ASP A 114 -27.10 -19.69 -1.39
CA ASP A 114 -26.57 -19.28 -2.70
C ASP A 114 -25.03 -19.20 -2.73
N ALA A 115 -24.34 -19.00 -1.59
CA ALA A 115 -22.86 -19.01 -1.54
C ALA A 115 -22.26 -20.38 -1.90
N TRP A 116 -23.02 -21.45 -1.72
CA TRP A 116 -22.63 -22.83 -1.99
C TRP A 116 -23.10 -23.36 -3.36
N LYS A 117 -23.77 -22.52 -4.14
CA LYS A 117 -24.44 -22.91 -5.38
C LYS A 117 -23.44 -23.09 -6.52
N ASN A 118 -22.99 -24.32 -6.72
CA ASN A 118 -22.15 -24.68 -7.86
C ASN A 118 -22.87 -24.36 -9.17
N THR A 119 -22.43 -23.31 -9.85
CA THR A 119 -23.10 -22.74 -11.01
C THR A 119 -22.48 -23.31 -12.29
N PRO A 120 -23.27 -23.92 -13.20
CA PRO A 120 -22.77 -24.38 -14.50
C PRO A 120 -22.21 -23.22 -15.34
N VAL A 121 -21.16 -23.49 -16.12
CA VAL A 121 -20.66 -22.52 -17.11
C VAL A 121 -21.59 -22.52 -18.33
N GLU A 122 -22.02 -21.34 -18.77
CA GLU A 122 -22.76 -21.19 -20.03
C GLU A 122 -21.83 -21.50 -21.22
N ILE A 123 -22.16 -22.56 -21.95
CA ILE A 123 -21.30 -23.14 -23.01
C ILE A 123 -21.12 -22.20 -24.21
N LEU A 124 -22.00 -21.21 -24.38
CA LEU A 124 -22.17 -20.39 -25.59
C LEU A 124 -20.97 -19.50 -25.97
N ASN A 125 -20.01 -19.25 -25.07
CA ASN A 125 -18.89 -18.32 -25.29
C ASN A 125 -17.50 -18.92 -24.99
N LEU A 126 -17.37 -20.24 -24.81
CA LEU A 126 -16.08 -20.86 -24.50
C LEU A 126 -15.16 -20.94 -25.73
N ALA A 127 -13.95 -20.39 -25.62
CA ALA A 127 -12.91 -20.52 -26.63
C ALA A 127 -12.24 -21.91 -26.57
N PRO A 128 -11.67 -22.42 -27.68
CA PRO A 128 -10.87 -23.63 -27.65
C PRO A 128 -9.52 -23.37 -26.96
N LEU A 129 -9.39 -23.85 -25.71
CA LEU A 129 -8.16 -23.77 -24.92
C LEU A 129 -6.98 -24.44 -25.62
N SER A 130 -5.83 -23.76 -25.64
CA SER A 130 -4.58 -24.32 -26.20
C SER A 130 -3.89 -25.28 -25.23
N THR A 131 -3.18 -26.29 -25.74
CA THR A 131 -2.34 -27.20 -24.95
C THR A 131 -1.36 -26.45 -24.04
N THR A 132 -0.79 -25.35 -24.55
CA THR A 132 0.09 -24.44 -23.82
C THR A 132 -0.60 -23.69 -22.68
N THR A 133 -1.86 -23.27 -22.85
CA THR A 133 -2.66 -22.66 -21.77
C THR A 133 -2.85 -23.65 -20.63
N ILE A 134 -3.21 -24.89 -20.97
CA ILE A 134 -3.50 -25.94 -19.98
C ILE A 134 -2.22 -26.36 -19.24
N GLN A 135 -1.09 -26.50 -19.94
CA GLN A 135 0.22 -26.70 -19.32
C GLN A 135 0.59 -25.54 -18.36
N GLY A 136 0.21 -24.31 -18.70
CA GLY A 136 0.34 -23.14 -17.83
C GLY A 136 -0.45 -23.24 -16.52
N HIS A 137 -1.64 -23.87 -16.51
CA HIS A 137 -2.40 -24.13 -15.29
C HIS A 137 -1.62 -25.06 -14.32
N PHE A 138 -1.02 -26.11 -14.89
CA PHE A 138 -0.25 -27.08 -14.13
C PHE A 138 1.03 -26.47 -13.54
N SER A 139 1.76 -25.63 -14.29
CA SER A 139 2.93 -24.92 -13.74
C SER A 139 2.54 -24.02 -12.57
N ARG A 140 1.54 -23.13 -12.75
CA ARG A 140 1.03 -22.24 -11.68
C ARG A 140 0.65 -23.00 -10.42
N THR A 141 0.02 -24.16 -10.58
CA THR A 141 -0.35 -25.00 -9.43
C THR A 141 0.89 -25.41 -8.64
N MET A 142 1.96 -25.86 -9.30
CA MET A 142 3.22 -26.17 -8.62
C MET A 142 3.91 -24.93 -8.03
N ASP A 143 3.75 -23.75 -8.63
CA ASP A 143 4.26 -22.49 -8.07
C ASP A 143 3.51 -22.09 -6.79
N TRP A 144 2.19 -22.27 -6.74
CA TRP A 144 1.40 -22.12 -5.52
C TRP A 144 1.70 -23.19 -4.45
N LEU A 145 2.14 -24.38 -4.86
CA LEU A 145 2.63 -25.41 -3.93
C LEU A 145 4.04 -25.08 -3.41
N ARG A 146 4.94 -24.54 -4.24
CA ARG A 146 6.24 -23.99 -3.79
C ARG A 146 6.06 -22.86 -2.79
N GLU A 147 5.12 -21.94 -3.06
CA GLU A 147 4.80 -20.83 -2.18
C GLU A 147 4.27 -21.30 -0.82
N TRP A 148 3.42 -22.34 -0.79
CA TRP A 148 2.94 -22.93 0.47
C TRP A 148 4.08 -23.45 1.36
N ILE A 149 5.11 -24.07 0.78
CA ILE A 149 6.31 -24.49 1.53
C ILE A 149 7.14 -23.28 2.02
N ARG A 150 7.10 -22.15 1.30
CA ARG A 150 7.87 -20.94 1.61
C ARG A 150 7.24 -20.04 2.67
N THR A 151 5.91 -19.92 2.70
CA THR A 151 5.19 -18.97 3.58
C THR A 151 4.07 -19.59 4.42
N GLY A 152 3.79 -20.88 4.27
CA GLY A 152 2.70 -21.56 4.98
C GLY A 152 1.30 -21.26 4.45
N SER A 153 1.18 -20.52 3.34
CA SER A 153 -0.10 -20.16 2.70
C SER A 153 -0.01 -20.13 1.17
N ASN A 154 -1.15 -20.23 0.49
CA ASN A 154 -1.27 -20.04 -0.96
C ASN A 154 -2.73 -19.66 -1.35
N PRO A 155 -3.11 -19.55 -2.64
CA PRO A 155 -4.46 -19.18 -3.06
C PRO A 155 -5.62 -20.09 -2.62
N PHE A 156 -5.36 -21.30 -2.09
CA PHE A 156 -6.38 -22.21 -1.56
C PHE A 156 -6.10 -22.73 -0.13
N ILE A 157 -4.92 -22.44 0.44
CA ILE A 157 -4.56 -22.75 1.82
C ILE A 157 -4.37 -21.43 2.60
N HIS A 158 -5.36 -21.04 3.39
CA HIS A 158 -5.37 -19.77 4.15
C HIS A 158 -4.29 -19.77 5.27
N PRO A 159 -3.57 -18.65 5.51
CA PRO A 159 -2.47 -18.59 6.50
C PRO A 159 -2.85 -19.05 7.92
N LYS A 160 -4.12 -18.93 8.31
CA LYS A 160 -4.61 -19.35 9.63
C LYS A 160 -5.26 -20.74 9.65
N LEU A 161 -5.51 -21.38 8.49
CA LEU A 161 -6.30 -22.62 8.38
C LEU A 161 -5.77 -23.75 9.28
N TYR A 162 -4.46 -23.98 9.24
CA TYR A 162 -3.79 -25.02 10.03
C TYR A 162 -2.97 -24.46 11.21
N SER A 163 -3.23 -23.20 11.60
CA SER A 163 -2.41 -22.49 12.61
C SER A 163 -2.63 -22.97 14.05
N LYS A 164 -3.74 -23.66 14.33
CA LYS A 164 -4.05 -24.25 15.65
C LYS A 164 -3.87 -25.78 15.68
N SER A 165 -4.23 -26.44 14.59
CA SER A 165 -4.12 -27.88 14.39
C SER A 165 -3.93 -28.14 12.90
N MET A 166 -3.00 -29.04 12.56
CA MET A 166 -2.77 -29.50 11.20
C MET A 166 -3.06 -31.01 11.14
N PRO A 167 -4.04 -31.45 10.33
CA PRO A 167 -4.32 -32.87 10.16
C PRO A 167 -3.08 -33.64 9.68
N THR A 168 -2.88 -34.87 10.16
CA THR A 168 -1.69 -35.69 9.86
C THR A 168 -1.45 -35.88 8.36
N CYS A 169 -2.53 -35.96 7.57
CA CYS A 169 -2.46 -36.04 6.11
C CYS A 169 -1.84 -34.78 5.47
N VAL A 170 -2.15 -33.59 5.99
CA VAL A 170 -1.64 -32.29 5.51
C VAL A 170 -0.16 -32.13 5.89
N HIS A 171 0.22 -32.52 7.12
CA HIS A 171 1.62 -32.58 7.54
C HIS A 171 2.43 -33.53 6.64
N ASP A 172 1.91 -34.72 6.35
CA ASP A 172 2.54 -35.68 5.44
C ASP A 172 2.64 -35.14 4.01
N ALA A 173 1.63 -34.41 3.52
CA ALA A 173 1.64 -33.79 2.20
C ALA A 173 2.68 -32.65 2.12
N PHE A 174 2.77 -31.80 3.14
CA PHE A 174 3.77 -30.73 3.26
C PHE A 174 5.20 -31.29 3.22
N MET A 175 5.48 -32.32 4.03
CA MET A 175 6.79 -32.96 4.07
C MET A 175 7.14 -33.69 2.77
N SER A 176 6.17 -34.36 2.14
CA SER A 176 6.35 -35.03 0.85
C SER A 176 6.62 -34.03 -0.28
N LEU A 177 5.90 -32.91 -0.32
CA LEU A 177 6.08 -31.83 -1.28
C LEU A 177 7.43 -31.11 -1.08
N SER A 178 7.83 -30.83 0.16
CA SER A 178 9.17 -30.28 0.47
C SER A 178 10.28 -31.20 -0.03
N THR A 179 10.12 -32.51 0.18
CA THR A 179 11.07 -33.53 -0.28
C THR A 179 11.09 -33.65 -1.82
N TYR A 180 9.93 -33.50 -2.47
CA TYR A 180 9.80 -33.48 -3.93
C TYR A 180 10.48 -32.26 -4.56
N LEU A 181 10.29 -31.07 -4.01
CA LEU A 181 10.90 -29.83 -4.50
C LEU A 181 12.43 -29.80 -4.35
N LEU A 182 12.99 -30.63 -3.47
CA LEU A 182 14.44 -30.77 -3.24
C LEU A 182 15.03 -32.04 -3.86
N LYS A 183 14.27 -32.80 -4.67
CA LYS A 183 14.76 -34.06 -5.24
C LYS A 183 15.84 -33.83 -6.30
N THR A 184 16.77 -34.77 -6.39
CA THR A 184 17.75 -34.90 -7.47
C THR A 184 17.45 -36.15 -8.29
N ASP A 185 18.03 -36.27 -9.49
CA ASP A 185 17.92 -37.47 -10.34
C ASP A 185 18.25 -38.76 -9.57
N LYS A 186 19.28 -38.70 -8.70
CA LYS A 186 19.75 -39.82 -7.86
C LYS A 186 18.78 -40.20 -6.73
N THR A 187 17.85 -39.33 -6.36
CA THR A 187 16.88 -39.57 -5.28
C THR A 187 15.45 -39.71 -5.78
N SER A 188 15.17 -39.46 -7.06
CA SER A 188 13.83 -39.42 -7.67
C SER A 188 12.98 -40.63 -7.29
N ASP A 189 13.47 -41.85 -7.54
CA ASP A 189 12.77 -43.12 -7.24
C ASP A 189 12.48 -43.34 -5.74
N MET A 190 13.27 -42.75 -4.84
CA MET A 190 13.03 -42.82 -3.40
C MET A 190 11.90 -41.88 -3.00
N VAL A 191 11.91 -40.66 -3.54
CA VAL A 191 10.88 -39.64 -3.29
C VAL A 191 9.55 -40.05 -3.91
N HIS A 192 9.55 -40.66 -5.10
CA HIS A 192 8.35 -41.24 -5.70
C HIS A 192 7.74 -42.36 -4.85
N ARG A 193 8.56 -43.28 -4.31
CA ARG A 193 8.04 -44.33 -3.41
C ARG A 193 7.56 -43.78 -2.05
N LEU A 194 8.06 -42.63 -1.60
CA LEU A 194 7.50 -41.92 -0.45
C LEU A 194 6.11 -41.35 -0.79
N ILE A 195 5.96 -40.66 -1.92
CA ILE A 195 4.68 -40.10 -2.41
C ILE A 195 3.66 -41.20 -2.75
N GLU A 196 4.12 -42.35 -3.25
CA GLU A 196 3.36 -43.58 -3.40
C GLU A 196 2.81 -44.01 -2.04
N ASN A 197 3.69 -44.37 -1.10
CA ASN A 197 3.31 -44.86 0.22
C ASN A 197 2.42 -43.90 1.04
N LYS A 198 2.60 -42.58 0.89
CA LYS A 198 1.85 -41.57 1.64
C LYS A 198 0.43 -41.33 1.10
N ALA A 199 0.25 -41.17 -0.22
CA ALA A 199 -1.10 -40.97 -0.77
C ALA A 199 -1.92 -42.26 -0.69
N ASP A 200 -1.29 -43.42 -0.85
CA ASP A 200 -1.98 -44.71 -0.83
C ASP A 200 -2.46 -45.04 0.60
N LYS A 201 -1.69 -44.65 1.64
CA LYS A 201 -2.14 -44.66 3.05
C LYS A 201 -3.29 -43.70 3.32
N LEU A 202 -3.24 -42.50 2.74
CA LEU A 202 -4.32 -41.52 2.85
C LEU A 202 -5.63 -42.08 2.28
N VAL A 203 -5.60 -42.66 1.07
CA VAL A 203 -6.77 -43.33 0.46
C VAL A 203 -7.23 -44.54 1.30
N ALA A 204 -6.31 -45.41 1.74
CA ALA A 204 -6.65 -46.61 2.51
C ALA A 204 -7.26 -46.30 3.90
N SER A 205 -7.02 -45.11 4.46
CA SER A 205 -7.59 -44.69 5.75
C SER A 205 -9.12 -44.48 5.74
N GLN A 206 -9.75 -44.42 4.57
CA GLN A 206 -11.16 -44.07 4.40
C GLN A 206 -12.16 -45.25 4.53
N THR A 207 -11.72 -46.49 4.76
CA THR A 207 -12.61 -47.67 4.62
C THR A 207 -13.68 -47.84 5.71
N ASN A 208 -13.71 -46.98 6.73
CA ASN A 208 -14.78 -46.94 7.73
C ASN A 208 -15.67 -45.72 7.47
N GLY A 209 -17.00 -45.93 7.39
CA GLY A 209 -17.97 -44.88 7.07
C GLY A 209 -18.11 -43.84 8.18
N ASP A 210 -17.41 -42.71 8.04
CA ASP A 210 -17.21 -41.74 9.11
C ASP A 210 -18.21 -40.56 9.03
N HIS A 211 -19.44 -40.83 9.49
CA HIS A 211 -20.50 -39.83 9.63
C HIS A 211 -20.27 -38.91 10.84
N GLY A 212 -19.26 -38.04 10.78
CA GLY A 212 -18.98 -37.08 11.86
C GLY A 212 -17.72 -36.20 11.74
N ARG A 213 -17.07 -36.14 10.56
CA ARG A 213 -15.81 -35.40 10.36
C ARG A 213 -16.01 -33.88 10.35
N ASP A 214 -15.03 -33.14 10.87
CA ASP A 214 -15.05 -31.67 10.82
C ASP A 214 -14.68 -31.14 9.41
N THR A 215 -15.17 -29.94 9.09
CA THR A 215 -14.86 -29.26 7.83
C THR A 215 -13.34 -29.07 7.63
N LEU A 216 -12.55 -28.87 8.69
CA LEU A 216 -11.09 -28.76 8.57
C LEU A 216 -10.41 -30.06 8.13
N GLU A 217 -10.94 -31.21 8.56
CA GLU A 217 -10.44 -32.54 8.18
C GLU A 217 -10.79 -32.86 6.72
N ASP A 218 -11.99 -32.47 6.29
CA ASP A 218 -12.46 -32.60 4.92
C ASP A 218 -11.65 -31.75 3.93
N ILE A 219 -11.40 -30.48 4.27
CA ILE A 219 -10.45 -29.65 3.51
C ILE A 219 -9.07 -30.33 3.51
N GLY A 220 -8.60 -30.81 4.67
CA GLY A 220 -7.29 -31.44 4.83
C GLY A 220 -7.08 -32.68 3.94
N ARG A 221 -8.04 -33.61 3.90
CA ARG A 221 -7.93 -34.82 3.05
C ARG A 221 -7.98 -34.47 1.56
N VAL A 222 -8.84 -33.54 1.14
CA VAL A 222 -8.94 -33.12 -0.26
C VAL A 222 -7.67 -32.41 -0.70
N GLN A 223 -7.16 -31.44 0.07
CA GLN A 223 -5.91 -30.74 -0.24
C GLN A 223 -4.72 -31.69 -0.28
N SER A 224 -4.62 -32.63 0.66
CA SER A 224 -3.52 -33.61 0.69
C SER A 224 -3.53 -34.52 -0.54
N LEU A 225 -4.70 -35.08 -0.90
CA LEU A 225 -4.82 -35.92 -2.09
C LEU A 225 -4.61 -35.12 -3.39
N LEU A 226 -5.07 -33.86 -3.43
CA LEU A 226 -4.83 -32.94 -4.54
C LEU A 226 -3.33 -32.72 -4.76
N ILE A 227 -2.57 -32.43 -3.69
CA ILE A 227 -1.11 -32.24 -3.75
C ILE A 227 -0.42 -33.48 -4.32
N TYR A 228 -0.76 -34.68 -3.83
CA TYR A 228 -0.17 -35.91 -4.36
C TYR A 228 -0.52 -36.14 -5.84
N CYS A 229 -1.75 -35.89 -6.26
CA CYS A 229 -2.17 -35.98 -7.66
C CYS A 229 -1.42 -34.95 -8.53
N THR A 230 -1.35 -33.67 -8.12
CA THR A 230 -0.62 -32.62 -8.86
C THR A 230 0.84 -33.00 -9.08
N ILE A 231 1.55 -33.45 -8.03
CA ILE A 231 2.93 -33.92 -8.12
C ILE A 231 3.04 -35.08 -9.13
N ARG A 232 2.22 -36.12 -8.94
CA ARG A 232 2.25 -37.35 -9.76
C ARG A 232 1.93 -37.11 -11.24
N LEU A 233 1.07 -36.12 -11.56
CA LEU A 233 0.73 -35.77 -12.94
C LEU A 233 1.87 -35.04 -13.67
N LEU A 234 2.65 -34.23 -12.95
CA LEU A 234 3.60 -33.28 -13.52
C LEU A 234 5.03 -33.78 -13.69
N ASP A 235 5.46 -34.80 -12.96
CA ASP A 235 6.87 -35.26 -12.99
C ASP A 235 7.31 -35.92 -14.32
N GLY A 236 6.44 -35.99 -15.32
CA GLY A 236 6.72 -36.64 -16.60
C GLY A 236 6.61 -38.17 -16.55
N ASP A 237 6.99 -38.80 -15.42
CA ASP A 237 6.99 -40.25 -15.22
C ASP A 237 5.62 -40.93 -15.49
N ILE A 238 5.69 -42.10 -16.13
CA ILE A 238 4.51 -42.84 -16.59
C ILE A 238 3.85 -43.60 -15.44
N ARG A 239 4.63 -44.13 -14.48
CA ARG A 239 4.08 -44.82 -13.30
C ARG A 239 3.35 -43.82 -12.39
N GLN A 240 3.99 -42.68 -12.08
CA GLN A 240 3.37 -41.64 -11.25
C GLN A 240 2.07 -41.14 -11.90
N ARG A 241 2.07 -40.85 -13.22
CA ARG A 241 0.84 -40.44 -13.92
C ARG A 241 -0.26 -41.50 -13.80
N HIS A 242 0.05 -42.78 -14.03
CA HIS A 242 -0.95 -43.85 -13.87
C HIS A 242 -1.50 -43.96 -12.44
N LEU A 243 -0.64 -43.78 -11.42
CA LEU A 243 -1.05 -43.74 -10.01
C LEU A 243 -1.83 -42.47 -9.64
N ALA A 244 -1.71 -41.37 -10.38
CA ALA A 244 -2.62 -40.23 -10.26
C ALA A 244 -3.98 -40.55 -10.86
N GLU A 245 -4.03 -41.17 -12.04
CA GLU A 245 -5.30 -41.52 -12.71
C GLU A 245 -6.19 -42.44 -11.87
N GLN A 246 -5.61 -43.36 -11.09
CA GLN A 246 -6.34 -44.17 -10.12
C GLN A 246 -6.94 -43.35 -8.96
N HIS A 247 -6.30 -42.23 -8.60
CA HIS A 247 -6.69 -41.37 -7.48
C HIS A 247 -7.60 -40.20 -7.89
N LEU A 248 -7.65 -39.80 -9.17
CA LEU A 248 -8.51 -38.71 -9.64
C LEU A 248 -10.02 -38.93 -9.37
N PRO A 249 -10.61 -40.12 -9.55
CA PRO A 249 -12.02 -40.37 -9.19
C PRO A 249 -12.26 -40.24 -7.67
N ILE A 250 -11.31 -40.69 -6.86
CA ILE A 250 -11.38 -40.62 -5.39
C ILE A 250 -11.32 -39.15 -4.94
N LEU A 251 -10.39 -38.38 -5.50
CA LEU A 251 -10.29 -36.93 -5.31
C LEU A 251 -11.57 -36.20 -5.75
N HIS A 252 -12.16 -36.60 -6.88
CA HIS A 252 -13.40 -36.03 -7.39
C HIS A 252 -14.55 -36.19 -6.38
N ASP A 253 -14.76 -37.41 -5.88
CA ASP A 253 -15.84 -37.70 -4.94
C ASP A 253 -15.56 -37.13 -3.53
N TRP A 254 -14.31 -37.11 -3.06
CA TRP A 254 -13.95 -36.40 -1.81
C TRP A 254 -14.20 -34.89 -1.91
N THR A 255 -13.97 -34.29 -3.08
CA THR A 255 -14.23 -32.85 -3.29
C THR A 255 -15.74 -32.55 -3.29
N LYS A 256 -16.58 -33.48 -3.77
CA LYS A 256 -18.05 -33.41 -3.60
C LYS A 256 -18.47 -33.58 -2.15
N GLU A 257 -17.91 -34.57 -1.47
CA GLU A 257 -18.24 -34.87 -0.07
C GLU A 257 -17.92 -33.66 0.83
N MET A 258 -16.73 -33.07 0.67
CA MET A 258 -16.31 -31.82 1.34
C MET A 258 -17.31 -30.68 1.10
N LEU A 259 -17.80 -30.47 -0.13
CA LEU A 259 -18.78 -29.42 -0.41
C LEU A 259 -20.15 -29.72 0.21
N GLN A 260 -20.61 -30.97 0.14
CA GLN A 260 -21.86 -31.40 0.74
C GLN A 260 -21.84 -31.29 2.27
N ASN A 261 -20.75 -31.72 2.90
CA ASN A 261 -20.55 -31.63 4.34
C ASN A 261 -20.47 -30.17 4.79
N ALA A 262 -19.81 -29.28 4.03
CA ALA A 262 -19.79 -27.84 4.32
C ALA A 262 -21.18 -27.17 4.18
N VAL A 263 -22.01 -27.63 3.24
CA VAL A 263 -23.42 -27.21 3.12
C VAL A 263 -24.23 -27.66 4.34
N HIS A 264 -24.12 -28.92 4.75
CA HIS A 264 -24.78 -29.43 5.96
C HIS A 264 -24.32 -28.67 7.21
N ALA A 265 -23.00 -28.47 7.36
CA ALA A 265 -22.40 -27.72 8.47
C ALA A 265 -22.82 -26.24 8.51
N THR A 266 -23.27 -25.68 7.38
CA THR A 266 -23.88 -24.35 7.34
C THR A 266 -25.35 -24.38 7.79
N MET A 267 -26.09 -25.45 7.48
CA MET A 267 -27.51 -25.62 7.81
C MET A 267 -27.77 -26.02 9.27
N ASP A 268 -26.79 -26.63 9.95
CA ASP A 268 -26.84 -26.98 11.38
C ASP A 268 -26.03 -26.03 12.29
N ASP A 269 -25.55 -24.92 11.70
CA ASP A 269 -24.67 -23.90 12.31
C ASP A 269 -23.31 -24.41 12.84
N THR A 270 -22.93 -25.68 12.67
CA THR A 270 -21.66 -26.20 13.19
C THR A 270 -20.45 -25.50 12.58
N LEU A 271 -20.53 -25.09 11.31
CA LEU A 271 -19.51 -24.28 10.63
C LEU A 271 -19.28 -22.92 11.31
N LEU A 272 -20.31 -22.35 11.96
CA LEU A 272 -20.21 -21.05 12.64
C LEU A 272 -19.77 -21.18 14.11
N PHE A 273 -20.34 -22.12 14.86
CA PHE A 273 -20.11 -22.20 16.32
C PHE A 273 -19.16 -23.34 16.75
N CYS A 274 -19.14 -24.45 16.02
CA CYS A 274 -18.54 -25.72 16.45
C CYS A 274 -17.36 -26.21 15.58
N ASN A 275 -16.69 -25.29 14.87
CA ASN A 275 -15.57 -25.63 13.98
C ASN A 275 -14.21 -25.69 14.71
N ALA A 276 -13.22 -26.39 14.12
CA ALA A 276 -11.90 -26.57 14.72
C ALA A 276 -11.10 -25.26 15.00
N LEU A 277 -11.49 -24.11 14.43
CA LEU A 277 -10.82 -22.83 14.70
C LEU A 277 -11.35 -22.13 15.96
N THR A 278 -12.48 -22.53 16.57
CA THR A 278 -13.05 -21.85 17.76
C THR A 278 -12.58 -22.39 19.12
N ASN A 279 -11.67 -23.37 19.15
CA ASN A 279 -11.21 -24.12 20.35
C ASN A 279 -12.27 -25.04 21.00
N CYS A 280 -13.48 -25.15 20.46
CA CYS A 280 -14.48 -26.11 20.96
C CYS A 280 -14.10 -27.54 20.59
N THR A 281 -13.56 -28.32 21.53
CA THR A 281 -13.46 -29.78 21.36
C THR A 281 -14.86 -30.39 21.35
N PRO A 282 -15.28 -31.12 20.30
CA PRO A 282 -16.61 -31.72 20.27
C PRO A 282 -16.70 -32.84 21.31
N ARG A 283 -17.63 -32.68 22.26
CA ARG A 283 -18.24 -33.80 22.97
C ARG A 283 -19.72 -33.79 22.61
N PHE A 284 -20.11 -34.77 21.79
CA PHE A 284 -21.51 -35.05 21.51
C PHE A 284 -22.27 -35.27 22.84
N ASN A 285 -23.51 -34.77 22.89
CA ASN A 285 -24.44 -34.81 24.03
C ASN A 285 -24.11 -33.88 25.21
N THR A 286 -24.42 -32.57 25.09
CA THR A 286 -25.40 -31.83 25.94
C THR A 286 -25.44 -30.34 25.55
N GLU A 287 -26.47 -29.94 24.79
CA GLU A 287 -26.82 -28.54 24.42
C GLU A 287 -25.75 -27.69 23.67
N PRO A 288 -26.14 -26.67 22.88
CA PRO A 288 -25.19 -25.82 22.16
C PRO A 288 -24.53 -24.81 23.11
N ALA A 289 -23.47 -25.23 23.79
CA ALA A 289 -22.65 -24.38 24.65
C ALA A 289 -21.88 -23.34 23.82
N ILE A 290 -22.47 -22.15 23.66
CA ILE A 290 -21.84 -21.00 22.99
C ILE A 290 -20.48 -20.70 23.67
N PRO A 291 -19.35 -20.67 22.94
CA PRO A 291 -18.04 -20.45 23.55
C PRO A 291 -17.93 -19.02 24.12
N CYS A 292 -18.03 -18.92 25.44
CA CYS A 292 -18.13 -17.68 26.24
C CYS A 292 -16.89 -16.75 26.19
N GLN A 293 -15.97 -16.95 25.23
CA GLN A 293 -14.68 -16.26 25.12
C GLN A 293 -14.29 -15.86 23.68
N VAL A 294 -15.11 -16.15 22.66
CA VAL A 294 -14.82 -15.78 21.26
C VAL A 294 -15.74 -14.65 20.82
N SER A 295 -15.20 -13.59 20.20
CA SER A 295 -16.02 -12.46 19.72
C SER A 295 -16.82 -12.84 18.48
N SER A 296 -17.97 -12.19 18.27
CA SER A 296 -18.80 -12.39 17.07
C SER A 296 -18.03 -12.18 15.76
N GLU A 297 -17.16 -11.17 15.71
CA GLU A 297 -16.27 -10.93 14.56
C GLU A 297 -15.33 -12.11 14.30
N GLN A 298 -14.80 -12.71 15.36
CA GLN A 298 -13.87 -13.84 15.25
C GLN A 298 -14.58 -15.15 14.88
N LEU A 299 -15.80 -15.38 15.38
CA LEU A 299 -16.65 -16.49 14.92
C LEU A 299 -16.93 -16.38 13.42
N LEU A 300 -17.39 -15.21 12.96
CA LEU A 300 -17.66 -14.95 11.55
C LEU A 300 -16.41 -15.08 10.67
N TRP A 301 -15.27 -14.57 11.10
CA TRP A 301 -14.01 -14.67 10.36
C TRP A 301 -13.50 -16.13 10.28
N HIS A 302 -13.57 -16.90 11.37
CA HIS A 302 -13.21 -18.32 11.35
C HIS A 302 -14.14 -19.14 10.44
N ALA A 303 -15.45 -18.93 10.54
CA ALA A 303 -16.43 -19.56 9.65
C ALA A 303 -16.15 -19.21 8.18
N TRP A 304 -15.88 -17.93 7.90
CA TRP A 304 -15.52 -17.46 6.57
C TRP A 304 -14.24 -18.12 6.04
N ILE A 305 -13.18 -18.26 6.85
CA ILE A 305 -11.93 -18.95 6.46
C ILE A 305 -12.25 -20.35 5.96
N LEU A 306 -13.11 -21.10 6.66
CA LEU A 306 -13.49 -22.45 6.28
C LEU A 306 -14.38 -22.44 5.02
N SER A 307 -15.42 -21.60 4.97
CA SER A 307 -16.28 -21.45 3.79
C SER A 307 -15.51 -21.10 2.51
N GLU A 308 -14.55 -20.19 2.62
CA GLU A 308 -13.71 -19.72 1.52
C GLU A 308 -12.64 -20.76 1.15
N SER A 309 -12.08 -21.49 2.12
CA SER A 309 -11.15 -22.61 1.88
C SER A 309 -11.82 -23.78 1.15
N VAL A 310 -13.05 -24.15 1.50
CA VAL A 310 -13.84 -25.16 0.76
C VAL A 310 -14.05 -24.72 -0.69
N ARG A 311 -14.52 -23.48 -0.91
CA ARG A 311 -14.82 -22.95 -2.25
C ARG A 311 -13.57 -22.82 -3.13
N ARG A 312 -12.42 -22.40 -2.56
CA ARG A 312 -11.13 -22.36 -3.26
C ARG A 312 -10.55 -23.75 -3.55
N THR A 313 -10.62 -24.66 -2.58
CA THR A 313 -10.17 -26.06 -2.75
C THR A 313 -11.00 -26.79 -3.82
N TRP A 314 -12.31 -26.56 -3.88
CA TRP A 314 -13.19 -27.02 -4.96
C TRP A 314 -12.70 -26.53 -6.33
N CYS A 315 -12.53 -25.22 -6.50
CA CYS A 315 -12.11 -24.63 -7.77
C CYS A 315 -10.74 -25.16 -8.23
N MET A 316 -9.79 -25.34 -7.32
CA MET A 316 -8.49 -25.95 -7.61
C MET A 316 -8.62 -27.42 -8.04
N SER A 317 -9.30 -28.24 -7.24
CA SER A 317 -9.46 -29.67 -7.49
C SER A 317 -10.17 -29.95 -8.82
N MET A 318 -11.27 -29.26 -9.10
CA MET A 318 -12.01 -29.36 -10.35
C MET A 318 -11.24 -28.77 -11.54
N GLY A 319 -10.46 -27.70 -11.33
CA GLY A 319 -9.63 -27.08 -12.36
C GLY A 319 -8.50 -27.98 -12.84
N ILE A 320 -7.84 -28.69 -11.91
CA ILE A 320 -6.75 -29.64 -12.21
C ILE A 320 -7.30 -30.89 -12.89
N GLN A 321 -8.43 -31.44 -12.43
CA GLN A 321 -9.12 -32.55 -13.09
C GLN A 321 -9.52 -32.20 -14.53
N ALA A 322 -10.22 -31.07 -14.73
CA ALA A 322 -10.64 -30.64 -16.07
C ALA A 322 -9.45 -30.35 -17.00
N SER A 323 -8.35 -29.80 -16.45
CA SER A 323 -7.10 -29.59 -17.20
C SER A 323 -6.45 -30.91 -17.61
N TYR A 324 -6.52 -31.96 -16.78
CA TYR A 324 -5.99 -33.27 -17.13
C TYR A 324 -6.84 -33.98 -18.19
N ASP A 325 -8.16 -34.03 -18.00
CA ASP A 325 -9.08 -34.65 -18.96
C ASP A 325 -8.98 -33.97 -20.33
N LEU A 326 -8.88 -32.63 -20.37
CA LEU A 326 -8.74 -31.89 -21.62
C LEU A 326 -7.42 -32.19 -22.36
N LEU A 327 -6.31 -32.43 -21.64
CA LEU A 327 -5.05 -32.91 -22.23
C LEU A 327 -5.12 -34.38 -22.68
N LYS A 328 -5.88 -35.23 -21.98
CA LYS A 328 -5.94 -36.68 -22.21
C LYS A 328 -6.93 -37.08 -23.31
N THR A 329 -8.10 -36.46 -23.36
CA THR A 329 -9.22 -36.82 -24.25
C THR A 329 -9.68 -35.70 -25.17
N GLY A 330 -9.01 -34.53 -25.16
CA GLY A 330 -9.38 -33.36 -25.99
C GLY A 330 -10.74 -32.74 -25.65
N THR A 331 -11.42 -33.30 -24.66
CA THR A 331 -12.74 -32.93 -24.11
C THR A 331 -12.76 -33.34 -22.65
N GLY A 332 -13.57 -32.66 -21.82
CA GLY A 332 -13.73 -32.96 -20.40
C GLY A 332 -15.03 -32.36 -19.85
N PRO A 333 -15.52 -32.85 -18.70
CA PRO A 333 -16.80 -32.43 -18.13
C PRO A 333 -16.75 -31.02 -17.52
N CYS A 334 -17.86 -30.28 -17.62
CA CYS A 334 -18.00 -28.99 -16.95
C CYS A 334 -18.44 -29.17 -15.48
N TYR A 335 -17.47 -29.16 -14.56
CA TYR A 335 -17.72 -29.27 -13.11
C TYR A 335 -18.44 -28.05 -12.46
N GLY A 336 -18.73 -26.98 -13.21
CA GLY A 336 -19.26 -25.72 -12.68
C GLY A 336 -18.23 -24.87 -11.92
N GLY A 337 -18.68 -23.84 -11.21
CA GLY A 337 -17.84 -23.01 -10.33
C GLY A 337 -18.58 -22.49 -9.11
N LEU A 338 -17.83 -22.20 -8.05
CA LEU A 338 -18.30 -21.55 -6.83
C LEU A 338 -17.75 -20.13 -6.75
N LEU A 339 -18.52 -19.22 -6.15
CA LEU A 339 -18.08 -17.84 -5.92
C LEU A 339 -16.93 -17.82 -4.92
N VAL A 340 -15.85 -17.13 -5.25
CA VAL A 340 -14.72 -16.85 -4.34
C VAL A 340 -14.48 -15.35 -4.27
N THR A 341 -13.93 -14.88 -3.15
CA THR A 341 -13.44 -13.51 -2.99
C THR A 341 -12.15 -13.29 -3.77
N THR A 342 -11.95 -12.10 -4.31
CA THR A 342 -10.73 -11.75 -5.08
C THR A 342 -10.09 -10.43 -4.67
N ARG A 343 -10.70 -9.68 -3.73
CA ARG A 343 -10.07 -8.48 -3.18
C ARG A 343 -8.85 -8.83 -2.31
N LYS A 344 -7.69 -8.31 -2.72
CA LYS A 344 -6.44 -8.31 -1.93
C LYS A 344 -6.67 -7.82 -0.49
N GLY A 345 -6.01 -8.47 0.47
CA GLY A 345 -6.13 -8.23 1.90
C GLY A 345 -7.18 -9.11 2.58
N VAL A 346 -8.16 -9.67 1.86
CA VAL A 346 -9.29 -10.40 2.47
C VAL A 346 -8.90 -11.86 2.78
N TRP A 347 -8.17 -12.53 1.88
CA TRP A 347 -7.67 -13.91 2.06
C TRP A 347 -6.36 -14.00 2.86
N ASP A 348 -5.65 -12.89 2.96
CA ASP A 348 -4.39 -12.71 3.69
C ASP A 348 -4.58 -11.95 5.02
N ALA A 349 -5.83 -11.65 5.41
CA ALA A 349 -6.15 -10.93 6.64
C ALA A 349 -5.62 -11.67 7.88
N GLU A 350 -4.75 -11.03 8.66
CA GLU A 350 -4.16 -11.66 9.84
C GLU A 350 -5.12 -11.76 11.05
N THR A 351 -6.17 -10.95 11.07
CA THR A 351 -7.10 -10.82 12.20
C THR A 351 -8.55 -10.60 11.74
N ALA A 352 -9.51 -11.00 12.59
CA ALA A 352 -10.93 -10.75 12.38
C ALA A 352 -11.24 -9.26 12.15
N PHE A 353 -10.61 -8.36 12.90
CA PHE A 353 -10.82 -6.91 12.73
C PHE A 353 -10.36 -6.41 11.36
N ALA A 354 -9.20 -6.86 10.87
CA ALA A 354 -8.70 -6.50 9.54
C ALA A 354 -9.64 -7.02 8.43
N TRP A 355 -10.09 -8.28 8.55
CA TRP A 355 -11.06 -8.88 7.64
C TRP A 355 -12.41 -8.14 7.64
N THR A 356 -13.01 -7.91 8.81
CA THR A 356 -14.28 -7.19 8.98
C THR A 356 -14.20 -5.78 8.39
N LYS A 357 -13.11 -5.04 8.68
CA LYS A 357 -12.85 -3.71 8.11
C LYS A 357 -12.83 -3.75 6.59
N LEU A 358 -12.09 -4.70 6.00
CA LEU A 358 -12.03 -4.82 4.54
C LEU A 358 -13.42 -5.13 3.97
N CYS A 359 -14.11 -6.14 4.49
CA CYS A 359 -15.47 -6.52 4.06
C CYS A 359 -16.50 -5.38 4.19
N ALA A 360 -16.33 -4.46 5.15
CA ALA A 360 -17.22 -3.31 5.34
C ALA A 360 -16.90 -2.09 4.45
N GLU A 361 -15.63 -1.85 4.09
CA GLU A 361 -15.22 -0.61 3.41
C GLU A 361 -15.51 -0.58 1.89
N ARG A 362 -15.50 -1.73 1.21
CA ARG A 362 -15.79 -1.88 -0.24
C ARG A 362 -16.27 -3.31 -0.51
N SER A 363 -16.76 -3.59 -1.72
CA SER A 363 -17.03 -4.97 -2.17
C SER A 363 -15.82 -5.89 -1.96
N VAL A 364 -16.08 -7.18 -1.67
CA VAL A 364 -15.07 -8.23 -1.51
C VAL A 364 -14.55 -8.81 -2.85
N GLY A 365 -15.17 -8.40 -3.97
CA GLY A 365 -14.83 -8.86 -5.31
C GLY A 365 -15.21 -10.31 -5.52
N PHE A 366 -16.33 -10.56 -6.20
CA PHE A 366 -16.75 -11.91 -6.57
C PHE A 366 -16.35 -12.20 -8.02
N VAL A 367 -15.79 -13.37 -8.27
CA VAL A 367 -15.48 -13.86 -9.63
C VAL A 367 -16.37 -15.05 -9.97
N HIS A 368 -16.95 -15.03 -11.17
CA HIS A 368 -17.58 -16.22 -11.78
C HIS A 368 -16.56 -16.97 -12.63
N ARG A 369 -16.75 -18.30 -12.80
CA ARG A 369 -15.83 -19.17 -13.56
C ARG A 369 -15.55 -18.69 -15.00
N ASN A 370 -16.48 -17.94 -15.60
CA ASN A 370 -16.35 -17.37 -16.94
C ASN A 370 -15.24 -16.30 -17.05
N GLU A 371 -14.75 -15.76 -15.94
CA GLU A 371 -13.63 -14.80 -15.90
C GLU A 371 -12.29 -15.48 -15.57
N THR A 372 -12.31 -16.73 -15.10
CA THR A 372 -11.12 -17.48 -14.69
C THR A 372 -10.21 -17.81 -15.87
N GLU A 373 -10.76 -17.99 -17.07
CA GLU A 373 -9.97 -18.18 -18.30
C GLU A 373 -9.06 -16.97 -18.56
N ARG A 374 -9.52 -15.75 -18.29
CA ARG A 374 -8.72 -14.52 -18.42
C ARG A 374 -7.55 -14.50 -17.43
N LEU A 375 -7.83 -14.83 -16.17
CA LEU A 375 -6.85 -14.95 -15.09
C LEU A 375 -5.80 -16.07 -15.33
N MET A 376 -6.10 -16.99 -16.26
CA MET A 376 -5.28 -18.17 -16.59
C MET A 376 -4.66 -18.13 -18.00
N SER A 377 -4.97 -17.12 -18.83
CA SER A 377 -4.46 -16.95 -20.19
C SER A 377 -3.80 -15.59 -20.46
N GLU A 378 -4.38 -14.48 -19.96
CA GLU A 378 -3.73 -13.16 -19.92
C GLU A 378 -2.87 -13.01 -18.65
N THR A 379 -3.36 -13.58 -17.55
CA THR A 379 -2.66 -13.86 -16.28
C THR A 379 -1.30 -14.56 -16.44
N LYS A 380 -0.21 -14.16 -15.78
CA LYS A 380 1.01 -14.98 -15.58
C LYS A 380 1.05 -15.77 -14.24
N ALA A 381 2.17 -16.44 -13.95
CA ALA A 381 2.47 -17.07 -12.64
C ALA A 381 3.26 -16.13 -11.71
N ASP A 382 4.22 -15.39 -12.25
CA ASP A 382 4.43 -13.99 -11.87
C ASP A 382 3.12 -13.18 -12.10
N GLU A 383 3.04 -11.95 -11.63
CA GLU A 383 1.82 -11.11 -11.63
C GLU A 383 0.67 -11.61 -10.72
N VAL A 384 0.18 -12.86 -10.79
CA VAL A 384 -0.85 -13.41 -9.85
C VAL A 384 -0.23 -13.61 -8.46
N ASP A 385 -0.73 -12.88 -7.46
CA ASP A 385 -0.16 -12.68 -6.11
C ASP A 385 1.29 -12.15 -6.05
N SER A 386 1.98 -12.03 -7.20
CA SER A 386 3.32 -11.46 -7.33
C SER A 386 3.28 -9.93 -7.42
N LYS A 387 3.39 -9.26 -6.24
CA LYS A 387 3.89 -7.88 -6.05
C LYS A 387 3.34 -6.79 -7.01
N MET A 388 2.07 -6.86 -7.43
CA MET A 388 1.41 -5.86 -8.28
C MET A 388 1.81 -4.41 -7.97
N ALA A 389 2.45 -3.74 -8.93
CA ALA A 389 3.01 -2.42 -8.75
C ALA A 389 1.95 -1.32 -8.88
N ARG A 390 2.19 -0.24 -8.16
CA ARG A 390 1.43 1.01 -8.11
C ARG A 390 2.34 2.16 -8.51
N ARG A 391 1.88 3.10 -9.34
CA ARG A 391 2.63 4.30 -9.73
C ARG A 391 1.73 5.48 -10.06
N TRP A 392 2.34 6.67 -10.13
CA TRP A 392 1.79 7.79 -10.87
C TRP A 392 2.49 7.94 -12.21
N ILE A 393 1.75 8.33 -13.23
CA ILE A 393 2.28 8.82 -14.51
C ILE A 393 1.80 10.25 -14.75
N LEU A 394 2.63 11.04 -15.42
CA LEU A 394 2.35 12.37 -15.92
C LEU A 394 2.12 12.26 -17.44
N THR A 395 0.89 12.49 -17.91
CA THR A 395 0.52 12.27 -19.33
C THR A 395 0.50 13.51 -20.20
N SER A 396 0.59 14.71 -19.61
CA SER A 396 0.63 16.00 -20.29
C SER A 396 1.30 17.04 -19.38
N GLN A 397 1.35 18.31 -19.79
CA GLN A 397 1.91 19.42 -19.00
C GLN A 397 0.86 20.52 -18.80
N GLU A 398 -0.33 20.12 -18.37
CA GLU A 398 -1.53 20.96 -18.22
C GLU A 398 -1.81 21.30 -16.74
N GLY A 399 -0.83 21.06 -15.86
CA GLY A 399 -0.94 21.11 -14.41
C GLY A 399 -1.04 19.71 -13.77
N PHE A 400 -0.55 19.56 -12.54
CA PHE A 400 -0.51 18.26 -11.88
C PHE A 400 -1.90 17.69 -11.56
N GLU A 401 -2.93 18.52 -11.39
CA GLU A 401 -4.31 18.06 -11.14
C GLU A 401 -4.95 17.35 -12.34
N THR A 402 -4.64 17.79 -13.56
CA THR A 402 -5.15 17.23 -14.83
C THR A 402 -4.23 16.13 -15.35
N SER A 403 -2.93 16.39 -15.38
CA SER A 403 -1.94 15.54 -16.05
C SER A 403 -1.47 14.33 -15.25
N LEU A 404 -1.55 14.34 -13.91
CA LEU A 404 -1.19 13.17 -13.09
C LEU A 404 -2.33 12.14 -13.05
N LYS A 405 -2.01 10.88 -13.39
CA LYS A 405 -2.90 9.72 -13.29
C LYS A 405 -2.24 8.64 -12.43
N TYR A 406 -3.03 8.02 -11.57
CA TYR A 406 -2.59 6.93 -10.69
C TYR A 406 -2.96 5.60 -11.36
N GLU A 407 -2.01 4.67 -11.37
CA GLU A 407 -2.15 3.35 -11.97
C GLU A 407 -1.86 2.28 -10.90
N GLU A 408 -2.75 1.29 -10.81
CA GLU A 408 -2.63 0.12 -9.93
C GLU A 408 -2.61 -1.15 -10.78
N ASN A 409 -2.10 -2.24 -10.20
CA ASN A 409 -2.02 -3.57 -10.84
C ASN A 409 -1.14 -3.61 -12.09
N ILE A 410 0.02 -2.94 -12.02
CA ILE A 410 1.04 -3.02 -13.06
C ILE A 410 1.94 -4.25 -12.83
N PRO A 411 2.17 -5.10 -13.84
CA PRO A 411 3.18 -6.16 -13.80
C PRO A 411 4.57 -5.66 -13.41
N VAL A 412 5.20 -6.34 -12.46
CA VAL A 412 6.61 -6.09 -12.13
C VAL A 412 7.49 -6.64 -13.26
N PRO A 413 8.48 -5.90 -13.77
CA PRO A 413 9.45 -6.42 -14.73
C PRO A 413 10.16 -7.67 -14.17
N SER A 414 10.00 -8.79 -14.87
CA SER A 414 10.68 -10.04 -14.52
C SER A 414 12.19 -9.91 -14.74
N THR A 415 13.01 -10.57 -13.92
CA THR A 415 14.45 -10.28 -13.81
C THR A 415 15.24 -10.61 -15.08
N ASP A 416 14.72 -11.49 -15.92
CA ASP A 416 15.21 -11.83 -17.26
C ASP A 416 15.08 -10.69 -18.28
N LYS A 417 14.24 -9.68 -18.00
CA LYS A 417 13.98 -8.54 -18.89
C LYS A 417 14.81 -7.29 -18.58
N LEU A 418 15.60 -7.29 -17.51
CA LEU A 418 16.43 -6.14 -17.15
C LEU A 418 17.55 -5.95 -18.18
N GLY A 419 17.73 -4.72 -18.64
CA GLY A 419 18.89 -4.32 -19.42
C GLY A 419 20.19 -4.54 -18.64
N PRO A 420 21.35 -4.69 -19.33
CA PRO A 420 22.59 -5.12 -18.69
C PRO A 420 23.07 -4.19 -17.56
N ASN A 421 22.78 -2.89 -17.66
CA ASN A 421 23.17 -1.86 -16.68
C ASN A 421 21.98 -1.38 -15.82
N GLU A 422 20.88 -2.15 -15.77
CA GLU A 422 19.64 -1.76 -15.07
C GLU A 422 19.51 -2.41 -13.69
N VAL A 423 18.83 -1.71 -12.78
CA VAL A 423 18.63 -2.09 -11.39
C VAL A 423 17.14 -1.98 -11.08
N LEU A 424 16.54 -3.09 -10.65
CA LEU A 424 15.15 -3.15 -10.18
C LEU A 424 15.12 -2.76 -8.70
N VAL A 425 14.46 -1.66 -8.37
CA VAL A 425 14.40 -1.12 -7.00
C VAL A 425 12.97 -1.13 -6.48
N LYS A 426 12.76 -1.76 -5.32
CA LYS A 426 11.54 -1.59 -4.53
C LYS A 426 11.63 -0.29 -3.73
N MET A 427 10.88 0.71 -4.18
CA MET A 427 10.86 2.03 -3.59
C MET A 427 10.11 2.01 -2.25
N ARG A 428 10.69 2.64 -1.23
CA ARG A 428 10.11 2.73 0.12
C ARG A 428 9.68 4.15 0.46
N ALA A 429 10.40 5.15 -0.04
CA ALA A 429 10.07 6.56 0.13
C ALA A 429 10.44 7.39 -1.11
N ALA A 430 9.74 8.50 -1.28
CA ALA A 430 10.02 9.56 -2.24
C ALA A 430 9.83 10.93 -1.56
N SER A 431 10.30 12.00 -2.20
CA SER A 431 9.95 13.37 -1.79
C SER A 431 9.79 14.29 -2.99
N LEU A 432 9.10 15.41 -2.82
CA LEU A 432 8.89 16.37 -3.91
C LEU A 432 9.88 17.54 -3.83
N ASN A 433 10.15 18.15 -4.98
CA ASN A 433 10.88 19.40 -5.16
C ASN A 433 10.00 20.38 -5.92
N TYR A 434 10.21 21.70 -5.76
CA TYR A 434 9.47 22.72 -6.53
C TYR A 434 9.57 22.49 -8.06
N ARG A 435 10.70 21.94 -8.51
CA ARG A 435 10.94 21.47 -9.90
C ARG A 435 9.79 20.60 -10.44
N ASP A 436 9.20 19.75 -9.60
CA ASP A 436 8.25 18.72 -10.02
C ASP A 436 6.86 19.31 -10.29
N ILE A 437 6.54 20.49 -9.74
CA ILE A 437 5.40 21.33 -10.16
C ILE A 437 5.69 21.95 -11.52
N VAL A 438 6.89 22.52 -11.72
CA VAL A 438 7.28 23.18 -12.97
C VAL A 438 7.28 22.19 -14.14
N ILE A 439 7.70 20.93 -13.91
CA ILE A 439 7.63 19.85 -14.92
C ILE A 439 6.17 19.51 -15.30
N ALA A 440 5.25 19.52 -14.34
CA ALA A 440 3.83 19.26 -14.61
C ALA A 440 3.10 20.46 -15.24
N GLY A 441 3.70 21.66 -15.23
CA GLY A 441 3.19 22.87 -15.86
C GLY A 441 3.70 23.09 -17.29
N PRO A 442 3.07 23.99 -18.06
CA PRO A 442 3.41 24.22 -19.47
C PRO A 442 4.88 24.59 -19.69
N GLY A 443 5.53 23.93 -20.65
CA GLY A 443 6.91 24.18 -21.06
C GLY A 443 7.98 23.45 -20.24
N GLY A 444 7.66 22.95 -19.04
CA GLY A 444 8.62 22.29 -18.15
C GLY A 444 9.72 23.23 -17.64
N ILE A 445 10.79 22.65 -17.08
CA ILE A 445 11.96 23.43 -16.62
C ILE A 445 12.85 23.85 -17.80
N ASN A 446 12.92 23.00 -18.83
CA ASN A 446 13.67 23.25 -20.07
C ASN A 446 13.17 22.34 -21.20
N GLY A 447 11.89 22.45 -21.56
CA GLY A 447 11.27 21.64 -22.63
C GLY A 447 10.43 20.46 -22.13
N PRO A 448 9.87 19.67 -23.07
CA PRO A 448 8.76 18.77 -22.80
C PRO A 448 9.16 17.51 -22.02
N ILE A 449 8.16 16.90 -21.38
CA ILE A 449 8.24 15.55 -20.82
C ILE A 449 8.22 14.48 -21.94
N THR A 450 8.83 13.32 -21.67
CA THR A 450 8.67 12.13 -22.52
C THR A 450 7.39 11.39 -22.11
N ALA A 451 6.22 11.92 -22.46
CA ALA A 451 4.93 11.39 -21.98
C ALA A 451 4.60 9.99 -22.56
N PRO A 452 4.02 9.07 -21.76
CA PRO A 452 3.82 9.15 -20.31
C PRO A 452 5.12 8.87 -19.55
N VAL A 453 5.38 9.62 -18.48
CA VAL A 453 6.56 9.45 -17.60
C VAL A 453 6.15 9.35 -16.14
N VAL A 454 6.80 8.51 -15.35
CA VAL A 454 6.68 8.52 -13.89
C VAL A 454 7.38 9.78 -13.35
N PRO A 455 6.72 10.64 -12.56
CA PRO A 455 7.28 11.93 -12.12
C PRO A 455 8.19 11.81 -10.88
N ALA A 456 8.78 12.96 -10.50
CA ALA A 456 9.73 13.18 -9.40
C ALA A 456 11.08 12.42 -9.53
N CYS A 457 12.13 12.94 -8.87
CA CYS A 457 13.49 12.39 -8.96
C CYS A 457 14.10 11.98 -7.61
N ASP A 458 13.53 12.40 -6.49
CA ASP A 458 14.01 12.13 -5.13
C ASP A 458 13.36 10.84 -4.59
N GLY A 459 14.17 9.85 -4.19
CA GLY A 459 13.66 8.58 -3.70
C GLY A 459 14.70 7.69 -3.01
N ALA A 460 14.20 6.75 -2.21
CA ALA A 460 14.98 5.75 -1.51
C ALA A 460 14.28 4.37 -1.54
N GLY A 461 15.06 3.29 -1.70
CA GLY A 461 14.53 1.94 -1.84
C GLY A 461 15.55 0.82 -1.61
N SER A 462 15.08 -0.42 -1.75
CA SER A 462 15.90 -1.64 -1.70
C SER A 462 16.04 -2.25 -3.09
N VAL A 463 17.24 -2.66 -3.47
CA VAL A 463 17.48 -3.39 -4.74
C VAL A 463 16.85 -4.78 -4.64
N GLU A 464 16.00 -5.12 -5.61
CA GLU A 464 15.36 -6.44 -5.73
C GLU A 464 16.13 -7.33 -6.72
N ALA A 465 16.62 -6.75 -7.83
CA ALA A 465 17.38 -7.44 -8.87
C ALA A 465 18.30 -6.48 -9.66
N VAL A 466 19.27 -7.03 -10.38
CA VAL A 466 20.27 -6.28 -11.16
C VAL A 466 20.52 -6.94 -12.53
N GLY A 467 20.86 -6.14 -13.52
CA GLY A 467 21.31 -6.57 -14.84
C GLY A 467 22.72 -7.17 -14.84
N THR A 468 23.08 -7.84 -15.94
CA THR A 468 24.28 -8.70 -16.04
C THR A 468 25.64 -7.97 -16.04
N LEU A 469 25.66 -6.64 -16.19
CA LEU A 469 26.87 -5.80 -16.17
C LEU A 469 26.88 -4.80 -15.00
N VAL A 470 25.86 -4.79 -14.14
CA VAL A 470 25.85 -4.00 -12.90
C VAL A 470 26.94 -4.51 -11.96
N THR A 471 27.70 -3.61 -11.36
CA THR A 471 28.86 -3.93 -10.50
C THR A 471 28.84 -3.24 -9.14
N ASN A 472 28.11 -2.14 -8.99
CA ASN A 472 28.08 -1.32 -7.77
C ASN A 472 27.00 -1.75 -6.77
N PHE A 473 26.05 -2.60 -7.18
CA PHE A 473 24.87 -3.00 -6.40
C PHE A 473 24.57 -4.49 -6.53
N LYS A 474 23.91 -5.06 -5.50
CA LYS A 474 23.33 -6.41 -5.52
C LYS A 474 21.95 -6.40 -4.81
N PRO A 475 21.12 -7.44 -4.97
CA PRO A 475 19.87 -7.58 -4.21
C PRO A 475 20.06 -7.41 -2.70
N GLY A 476 19.13 -6.67 -2.08
CA GLY A 476 19.17 -6.29 -0.67
C GLY A 476 19.88 -4.96 -0.36
N ASP A 477 20.66 -4.40 -1.28
CA ASP A 477 21.32 -3.10 -1.05
C ASP A 477 20.31 -1.95 -0.92
N ARG A 478 20.61 -1.00 -0.01
CA ARG A 478 19.81 0.21 0.20
C ARG A 478 20.34 1.31 -0.71
N VAL A 479 19.47 1.91 -1.52
CA VAL A 479 19.85 2.94 -2.51
C VAL A 479 19.02 4.21 -2.39
N ILE A 480 19.62 5.33 -2.80
CA ILE A 480 18.93 6.59 -3.13
C ILE A 480 19.19 6.95 -4.59
N THR A 481 18.27 7.69 -5.19
CA THR A 481 18.37 8.12 -6.59
C THR A 481 19.32 9.30 -6.81
N TYR A 482 19.83 9.43 -8.03
CA TYR A 482 20.54 10.57 -8.59
C TYR A 482 19.81 11.06 -9.84
N ALA A 483 19.51 12.36 -9.92
CA ALA A 483 18.54 12.88 -10.89
C ALA A 483 18.99 12.86 -12.37
N ALA A 484 20.30 12.79 -12.65
CA ALA A 484 20.87 13.04 -13.99
C ALA A 484 21.77 11.89 -14.53
N PRO A 485 21.27 10.64 -14.63
CA PRO A 485 22.07 9.47 -15.03
C PRO A 485 22.83 9.66 -16.35
N LYS A 486 22.21 10.29 -17.35
CA LYS A 486 22.82 10.51 -18.67
C LYS A 486 24.03 11.46 -18.65
N ALA A 487 24.13 12.35 -17.65
CA ALA A 487 25.33 13.14 -17.45
C ALA A 487 26.50 12.26 -16.94
N VAL A 488 26.23 11.34 -16.00
CA VAL A 488 27.23 10.40 -15.48
C VAL A 488 27.73 9.45 -16.56
N GLU A 489 26.82 8.89 -17.35
CA GLU A 489 27.15 7.96 -18.45
C GLU A 489 28.00 8.60 -19.56
N SER A 490 27.81 9.89 -19.84
CA SER A 490 28.49 10.59 -20.94
C SER A 490 29.70 11.42 -20.53
N LYS A 491 29.79 11.85 -19.27
CA LYS A 491 30.80 12.81 -18.77
C LYS A 491 31.51 12.36 -17.50
N GLY A 492 31.10 11.25 -16.88
CA GLY A 492 31.68 10.72 -15.64
C GLY A 492 31.02 11.24 -14.35
N GLY A 493 31.33 10.59 -13.22
CA GLY A 493 30.66 10.82 -11.93
C GLY A 493 30.91 12.19 -11.28
N ASP A 494 31.95 12.91 -11.70
CA ASP A 494 32.29 14.25 -11.22
C ASP A 494 31.65 15.38 -12.04
N ALA A 495 30.98 15.04 -13.16
CA ALA A 495 30.38 16.03 -14.04
C ALA A 495 29.23 16.80 -13.37
N TYR A 496 29.22 18.11 -13.55
CA TYR A 496 28.08 18.96 -13.21
C TYR A 496 27.02 18.92 -14.31
N SER A 497 25.75 18.85 -13.91
CA SER A 497 24.60 18.99 -14.82
C SER A 497 24.49 20.41 -15.37
N SER A 498 24.24 20.53 -16.67
CA SER A 498 23.86 21.78 -17.33
C SER A 498 22.35 21.84 -17.59
N MET A 499 21.84 22.98 -18.07
CA MET A 499 20.43 23.08 -18.48
C MET A 499 20.06 22.09 -19.61
N ALA A 500 21.01 21.71 -20.47
CA ALA A 500 20.79 20.70 -21.51
C ALA A 500 20.60 19.28 -20.93
N ASP A 501 21.17 19.01 -19.74
CA ASP A 501 21.01 17.73 -19.05
C ASP A 501 19.67 17.62 -18.31
N VAL A 502 18.87 18.69 -18.21
CA VAL A 502 17.60 18.73 -17.46
C VAL A 502 16.49 17.89 -18.09
N GLN A 503 16.33 17.96 -19.41
CA GLN A 503 15.26 17.22 -20.09
C GLN A 503 15.37 15.69 -19.87
N PRO A 504 16.54 15.04 -20.03
CA PRO A 504 16.69 13.60 -19.74
C PRO A 504 16.84 13.25 -18.24
N MET A 505 16.53 14.16 -17.31
CA MET A 505 16.51 13.82 -15.88
C MET A 505 15.33 12.91 -15.51
N LEU A 506 15.49 12.20 -14.39
CA LEU A 506 14.42 11.46 -13.73
C LEU A 506 13.21 12.37 -13.48
N GLY A 507 12.01 11.83 -13.72
CA GLY A 507 10.76 12.55 -13.54
C GLY A 507 10.38 13.54 -14.65
N GLN A 508 11.17 13.65 -15.73
CA GLN A 508 10.87 14.50 -16.89
C GLN A 508 11.06 13.73 -18.21
N GLY A 509 12.27 13.24 -18.49
CA GLY A 509 12.61 12.51 -19.72
C GLY A 509 12.93 11.04 -19.51
N THR A 510 12.97 10.58 -18.26
CA THR A 510 13.18 9.19 -17.83
C THR A 510 12.35 8.94 -16.57
N ASP A 511 11.86 7.72 -16.38
CA ASP A 511 10.95 7.38 -15.28
C ASP A 511 11.54 7.67 -13.89
N GLY A 512 10.69 8.28 -13.06
CA GLY A 512 11.00 8.85 -11.76
C GLY A 512 10.68 7.97 -10.56
N THR A 513 10.39 8.62 -9.43
CA THR A 513 10.34 7.98 -8.11
C THR A 513 8.95 7.78 -7.53
N LEU A 514 7.88 8.29 -8.16
CA LEU A 514 6.49 8.08 -7.68
C LEU A 514 5.90 6.74 -8.14
N GLN A 515 6.67 5.67 -7.94
CA GLN A 515 6.32 4.27 -8.25
C GLN A 515 6.84 3.33 -7.17
N SER A 516 6.11 2.25 -6.88
CA SER A 516 6.45 1.28 -5.82
C SER A 516 7.55 0.28 -6.18
N ILE A 517 7.65 -0.05 -7.47
CA ILE A 517 8.82 -0.70 -8.07
C ILE A 517 9.24 0.21 -9.24
N GLY A 518 10.54 0.44 -9.41
CA GLY A 518 11.09 1.16 -10.57
C GLY A 518 12.32 0.47 -11.12
N VAL A 519 12.55 0.60 -12.43
CA VAL A 519 13.79 0.18 -13.10
C VAL A 519 14.61 1.43 -13.36
N PHE A 520 15.86 1.42 -12.88
CA PHE A 520 16.78 2.55 -12.97
C PHE A 520 18.10 2.10 -13.57
N ALA A 521 18.76 2.95 -14.36
CA ALA A 521 20.15 2.70 -14.73
C ALA A 521 21.06 2.75 -13.49
N GLU A 522 22.15 1.98 -13.47
CA GLU A 522 23.15 2.00 -12.39
C GLU A 522 23.69 3.41 -12.10
N SER A 523 23.83 4.22 -13.16
CA SER A 523 24.18 5.65 -13.14
C SER A 523 23.18 6.56 -12.40
N ALA A 524 21.94 6.09 -12.19
CA ALA A 524 20.86 6.82 -11.54
C ALA A 524 20.77 6.55 -10.03
N LEU A 525 21.71 5.78 -9.45
CA LEU A 525 21.67 5.33 -8.05
C LEU A 525 23.00 5.60 -7.33
N VAL A 526 22.93 5.76 -6.02
CA VAL A 526 24.05 5.54 -5.08
C VAL A 526 23.55 4.76 -3.86
N HIS A 527 24.46 4.19 -3.08
CA HIS A 527 24.12 3.59 -1.79
C HIS A 527 23.51 4.64 -0.85
N ALA A 528 22.46 4.26 -0.11
CA ALA A 528 21.82 5.10 0.90
C ALA A 528 22.67 5.16 2.18
N PRO A 529 22.61 6.25 2.98
CA PRO A 529 23.27 6.29 4.29
C PRO A 529 22.72 5.20 5.20
N THR A 530 23.61 4.42 5.81
CA THR A 530 23.28 3.35 6.75
C THR A 530 22.57 3.87 7.99
N SER A 531 22.85 5.11 8.40
CA SER A 531 22.31 5.77 9.58
C SER A 531 20.92 6.40 9.42
N LEU A 532 20.36 6.42 8.21
CA LEU A 532 19.06 7.04 7.93
C LEU A 532 17.95 6.04 7.60
N GLU A 533 16.75 6.37 8.07
CA GLU A 533 15.49 5.78 7.61
C GLU A 533 15.13 6.23 6.19
N TRP A 534 14.22 5.49 5.55
CA TRP A 534 13.83 5.70 4.16
C TRP A 534 13.35 7.13 3.85
N LEU A 535 12.50 7.71 4.71
CA LEU A 535 11.90 9.03 4.48
C LEU A 535 12.95 10.17 4.52
N PRO A 536 13.83 10.28 5.53
CA PRO A 536 14.97 11.21 5.48
C PRO A 536 15.93 10.96 4.31
N ALA A 537 16.27 9.70 4.01
CA ALA A 537 17.18 9.36 2.90
C ALA A 537 16.63 9.81 1.54
N ALA A 538 15.31 9.69 1.33
CA ALA A 538 14.62 10.14 0.13
C ALA A 538 14.54 11.68 -0.03
N THR A 539 15.18 12.48 0.83
CA THR A 539 15.30 13.95 0.66
C THR A 539 16.65 14.42 0.11
N LEU A 540 17.62 13.50 0.00
CA LEU A 540 19.02 13.86 -0.25
C LEU A 540 19.31 14.25 -1.70
N THR A 541 18.67 13.53 -2.65
CA THR A 541 18.95 13.54 -4.10
C THR A 541 19.08 14.91 -4.73
N VAL A 542 18.10 15.82 -4.55
CA VAL A 542 18.19 17.19 -5.05
C VAL A 542 18.64 18.15 -3.95
N THR A 543 17.91 18.24 -2.83
CA THR A 543 18.08 19.41 -1.95
C THR A 543 19.33 19.40 -1.08
N TRP A 544 19.76 18.24 -0.58
CA TRP A 544 21.01 18.14 0.17
C TRP A 544 22.22 18.12 -0.75
N LEU A 545 22.12 17.49 -1.91
CA LEU A 545 23.16 17.55 -2.94
C LEU A 545 23.42 18.99 -3.41
N THR A 546 22.36 19.77 -3.60
CA THR A 546 22.48 21.21 -3.93
C THR A 546 23.19 21.96 -2.79
N ALA A 547 22.80 21.72 -1.53
CA ALA A 547 23.48 22.32 -0.37
C ALA A 547 24.98 21.95 -0.30
N TRP A 548 25.33 20.69 -0.58
CA TRP A 548 26.72 20.22 -0.63
C TRP A 548 27.53 20.93 -1.73
N ASN A 549 26.97 21.03 -2.94
CA ASN A 549 27.62 21.72 -4.06
C ASN A 549 27.77 23.23 -3.81
N VAL A 550 26.82 23.85 -3.11
CA VAL A 550 26.88 25.26 -2.70
C VAL A 550 27.97 25.49 -1.66
N LEU A 551 28.07 24.65 -0.63
CA LEU A 551 29.01 24.82 0.48
C LEU A 551 30.44 24.33 0.19
N PHE A 552 30.62 23.38 -0.74
CA PHE A 552 31.94 22.74 -0.98
C PHE A 552 32.35 22.62 -2.44
N GLY A 553 31.43 22.82 -3.39
CA GLY A 553 31.67 22.65 -4.84
C GLY A 553 32.28 23.87 -5.55
N LEU A 554 32.79 24.86 -4.80
CA LEU A 554 33.62 25.93 -5.34
C LEU A 554 34.95 25.96 -4.57
N GLU A 555 36.06 25.77 -5.29
CA GLU A 555 37.39 25.72 -4.71
C GLU A 555 37.78 27.05 -4.04
N GLY A 556 38.51 26.97 -2.92
CA GLY A 556 38.86 28.14 -2.09
C GLY A 556 37.68 28.79 -1.34
N LYS A 557 36.44 28.32 -1.51
CA LYS A 557 35.21 28.92 -0.93
C LYS A 557 34.43 27.96 -0.02
N LYS A 558 35.11 26.96 0.55
CA LYS A 558 34.48 25.93 1.38
C LYS A 558 34.00 26.51 2.72
N ALA A 559 32.78 26.14 3.13
CA ALA A 559 32.25 26.47 4.43
C ALA A 559 33.01 25.74 5.56
N GLY A 560 33.04 26.34 6.76
CA GLY A 560 33.74 25.81 7.93
C GLY A 560 33.82 26.80 9.09
N PRO A 561 34.65 26.53 10.12
CA PRO A 561 34.80 27.39 11.29
C PRO A 561 35.20 28.83 10.91
N GLY A 562 34.48 29.81 11.46
CA GLY A 562 34.68 31.23 11.18
C GLY A 562 34.02 31.75 9.89
N THR A 563 33.51 30.87 9.02
CA THR A 563 32.71 31.29 7.85
C THR A 563 31.25 31.59 8.27
N PHE A 564 30.62 32.52 7.54
CA PHE A 564 29.24 32.96 7.78
C PHE A 564 28.37 32.65 6.56
N VAL A 565 27.28 31.93 6.79
CA VAL A 565 26.34 31.46 5.75
C VAL A 565 24.96 32.07 5.97
N LEU A 566 24.34 32.63 4.93
CA LEU A 566 22.97 33.14 4.93
C LEU A 566 22.05 32.22 4.13
N VAL A 567 20.97 31.74 4.76
CA VAL A 567 19.94 30.90 4.11
C VAL A 567 18.58 31.60 4.09
N GLN A 568 17.85 31.46 2.99
CA GLN A 568 16.54 32.09 2.82
C GLN A 568 15.38 31.13 3.11
N GLY A 569 14.49 31.48 4.04
CA GLY A 569 13.25 30.75 4.31
C GLY A 569 13.42 29.33 4.89
N THR A 570 12.38 28.52 4.74
CA THR A 570 12.27 27.16 5.33
C THR A 570 12.10 26.04 4.29
N GLY A 571 12.56 26.28 3.06
CA GLY A 571 12.54 25.28 1.98
C GLY A 571 13.72 24.29 2.08
N GLY A 572 13.62 23.17 1.36
CA GLY A 572 14.55 22.03 1.50
C GLY A 572 16.03 22.37 1.34
N VAL A 573 16.42 23.15 0.32
CA VAL A 573 17.82 23.54 0.12
C VAL A 573 18.32 24.42 1.28
N SER A 574 17.50 25.36 1.75
CA SER A 574 17.83 26.26 2.86
C SER A 574 18.03 25.52 4.18
N ILE A 575 17.15 24.56 4.47
CA ILE A 575 17.24 23.72 5.68
C ILE A 575 18.43 22.75 5.60
N ALA A 576 18.66 22.11 4.44
CA ALA A 576 19.83 21.26 4.24
C ALA A 576 21.14 22.05 4.37
N THR A 577 21.22 23.25 3.76
CA THR A 577 22.39 24.14 3.87
C THR A 577 22.65 24.53 5.32
N LEU A 578 21.60 24.91 6.07
CA LEU A 578 21.69 25.24 7.49
C LEU A 578 22.30 24.08 8.28
N GLN A 579 21.75 22.87 8.16
CA GLN A 579 22.22 21.72 8.93
C GLN A 579 23.65 21.30 8.56
N VAL A 580 24.01 21.31 7.28
CA VAL A 580 25.37 20.98 6.82
C VAL A 580 26.36 22.06 7.27
N ALA A 581 26.05 23.34 7.11
CA ALA A 581 26.94 24.43 7.52
C ALA A 581 27.19 24.44 9.03
N VAL A 582 26.14 24.24 9.85
CA VAL A 582 26.27 24.10 11.31
C VAL A 582 27.14 22.89 11.69
N ALA A 583 26.97 21.73 11.02
CA ALA A 583 27.77 20.54 11.28
C ALA A 583 29.27 20.71 10.92
N PHE A 584 29.59 21.59 9.98
CA PHE A 584 30.97 22.02 9.68
C PHE A 584 31.44 23.22 10.52
N GLY A 585 30.66 23.69 11.50
CA GLY A 585 31.05 24.76 12.43
C GLY A 585 30.97 26.18 11.86
N ALA A 586 30.27 26.39 10.74
CA ALA A 586 30.00 27.73 10.21
C ALA A 586 28.84 28.40 10.97
N THR A 587 28.90 29.72 11.15
CA THR A 587 27.77 30.48 11.70
C THR A 587 26.70 30.65 10.62
N VAL A 588 25.50 30.12 10.89
CA VAL A 588 24.34 30.29 9.99
C VAL A 588 23.41 31.38 10.51
N VAL A 589 23.05 32.30 9.61
CA VAL A 589 21.93 33.23 9.76
C VAL A 589 20.82 32.79 8.79
N ALA A 590 19.57 32.84 9.22
CA ALA A 590 18.43 32.47 8.37
C ALA A 590 17.44 33.64 8.23
N THR A 591 16.78 33.77 7.08
CA THR A 591 15.64 34.68 6.92
C THR A 591 14.32 33.91 6.97
N THR A 592 13.25 34.52 7.49
CA THR A 592 11.91 33.90 7.49
C THR A 592 10.79 34.93 7.60
N SER A 593 9.53 34.50 7.50
CA SER A 593 8.34 35.36 7.54
C SER A 593 7.47 35.21 8.79
N SER A 594 7.80 34.31 9.73
CA SER A 594 7.06 34.17 10.99
C SER A 594 7.91 33.60 12.12
N GLU A 595 7.58 33.99 13.36
CA GLU A 595 8.34 33.57 14.55
C GLU A 595 8.24 32.06 14.83
N ALA A 596 7.11 31.43 14.47
CA ALA A 596 6.98 29.97 14.53
C ALA A 596 7.98 29.24 13.60
N LYS A 597 8.30 29.84 12.44
CA LYS A 597 9.38 29.35 11.57
C LYS A 597 10.76 29.71 12.11
N ALA A 598 10.92 30.88 12.73
CA ALA A 598 12.17 31.30 13.36
C ALA A 598 12.59 30.38 14.50
N ALA A 599 11.65 29.96 15.36
CA ALA A 599 11.88 28.98 16.41
C ALA A 599 12.44 27.64 15.86
N ARG A 600 11.87 27.11 14.77
CA ARG A 600 12.37 25.90 14.09
C ARG A 600 13.78 26.10 13.53
N LEU A 601 14.07 27.27 12.94
CA LEU A 601 15.41 27.58 12.39
C LEU A 601 16.47 27.65 13.50
N ARG A 602 16.18 28.32 14.63
CA ARG A 602 17.09 28.36 15.79
C ARG A 602 17.30 26.97 16.40
N ALA A 603 16.26 26.15 16.49
CA ALA A 603 16.34 24.77 16.99
C ALA A 603 17.19 23.84 16.10
N LEU A 604 17.41 24.18 14.83
CA LEU A 604 18.32 23.47 13.92
C LEU A 604 19.76 24.03 13.91
N GLY A 605 20.03 25.11 14.67
CA GLY A 605 21.36 25.71 14.80
C GLY A 605 21.57 27.06 14.10
N ALA A 606 20.54 27.71 13.56
CA ALA A 606 20.67 29.10 13.10
C ALA A 606 20.96 30.02 14.29
N GLN A 607 22.15 30.64 14.33
CA GLN A 607 22.61 31.50 15.41
C GLN A 607 21.78 32.79 15.49
N HIS A 608 21.37 33.32 14.35
CA HIS A 608 20.46 34.46 14.25
C HIS A 608 19.37 34.20 13.20
N VAL A 609 18.21 34.83 13.37
CA VAL A 609 17.10 34.76 12.39
C VAL A 609 16.53 36.16 12.16
N VAL A 610 16.48 36.57 10.90
CA VAL A 610 15.89 37.84 10.44
C VAL A 610 14.46 37.60 9.95
N ASN A 611 13.51 38.41 10.42
CA ASN A 611 12.13 38.37 9.91
C ASN A 611 11.98 39.39 8.77
N TYR A 612 12.08 38.92 7.52
CA TYR A 612 12.07 39.80 6.35
C TYR A 612 10.73 40.53 6.11
N GLN A 613 9.68 40.22 6.86
CA GLN A 613 8.43 41.00 6.87
C GLN A 613 8.53 42.30 7.68
N VAL A 614 9.51 42.44 8.58
CA VAL A 614 9.72 43.65 9.39
C VAL A 614 10.41 44.75 8.58
N ASN A 615 11.30 44.37 7.67
CA ASN A 615 12.11 45.27 6.85
C ASN A 615 12.29 44.71 5.42
N PRO A 616 11.23 44.69 4.59
CA PRO A 616 11.26 44.01 3.28
C PRO A 616 12.34 44.55 2.33
N ASP A 617 12.58 45.86 2.36
CA ASP A 617 13.49 46.57 1.46
C ASP A 617 14.92 46.72 2.03
N GLY A 618 15.19 46.20 3.23
CA GLY A 618 16.48 46.36 3.92
C GLY A 618 17.00 45.14 4.69
N TRP A 619 16.31 43.99 4.66
CA TRP A 619 16.70 42.81 5.43
C TRP A 619 18.10 42.26 5.07
N GLY A 620 18.59 42.51 3.86
CA GLY A 620 19.95 42.12 3.46
C GLY A 620 21.03 42.91 4.20
N ILE A 621 20.80 44.22 4.39
CA ILE A 621 21.67 45.10 5.17
C ILE A 621 21.57 44.76 6.66
N GLU A 622 20.35 44.50 7.16
CA GLU A 622 20.12 44.03 8.53
C GLU A 622 20.88 42.73 8.83
N ALA A 623 20.77 41.73 7.94
CA ALA A 623 21.48 40.47 8.04
C ALA A 623 23.01 40.67 7.99
N ARG A 624 23.51 41.58 7.14
CA ARG A 624 24.94 41.90 7.03
C ARG A 624 25.54 42.36 8.36
N TYR A 625 24.83 43.18 9.13
CA TYR A 625 25.28 43.65 10.46
C TYR A 625 25.20 42.59 11.58
N LEU A 626 24.67 41.40 11.32
CA LEU A 626 24.78 40.24 12.23
C LEU A 626 26.11 39.48 12.07
N THR A 627 26.95 39.89 11.11
CA THR A 627 28.32 39.36 10.92
C THR A 627 29.34 40.26 11.63
N PRO A 628 30.52 39.75 12.03
CA PRO A 628 31.58 40.55 12.66
C PRO A 628 31.93 41.80 11.85
N ASP A 629 31.95 42.95 12.52
CA ASP A 629 32.19 44.29 11.95
C ASP A 629 31.27 44.65 10.76
N GLY A 630 30.13 43.96 10.65
CA GLY A 630 29.23 44.04 9.50
C GLY A 630 29.84 43.59 8.18
N ARG A 631 30.87 42.72 8.18
CA ARG A 631 31.65 42.37 6.98
C ARG A 631 30.79 41.81 5.82
N GLY A 632 29.77 41.01 6.13
CA GLY A 632 28.91 40.28 5.19
C GLY A 632 29.19 38.78 5.13
N PHE A 633 28.32 38.04 4.45
CA PHE A 633 28.37 36.57 4.40
C PHE A 633 29.37 36.04 3.38
N ASP A 634 30.08 34.96 3.75
CA ASP A 634 30.95 34.20 2.86
C ASP A 634 30.13 33.46 1.78
N THR A 635 28.95 32.95 2.16
CA THR A 635 28.00 32.30 1.26
C THR A 635 26.57 32.76 1.53
N VAL A 636 25.85 33.19 0.50
CA VAL A 636 24.41 33.48 0.52
C VAL A 636 23.69 32.48 -0.39
N VAL A 637 22.68 31.79 0.11
CA VAL A 637 21.85 30.86 -0.70
C VAL A 637 20.56 31.56 -1.10
N ASP A 638 20.49 31.97 -2.36
CA ASP A 638 19.34 32.66 -2.93
C ASP A 638 18.37 31.68 -3.59
N ILE A 639 17.14 31.65 -3.08
CA ILE A 639 16.04 30.81 -3.57
C ILE A 639 14.94 31.64 -4.25
N GLY A 640 14.86 32.95 -3.99
CA GLY A 640 13.79 33.80 -4.50
C GLY A 640 14.03 34.27 -5.93
N GLY A 641 15.28 34.35 -6.38
CA GLY A 641 15.65 34.90 -7.68
C GLY A 641 15.59 36.42 -7.66
N ASN A 642 15.00 37.03 -8.70
CA ASN A 642 14.95 38.50 -8.85
C ASN A 642 14.34 39.22 -7.63
N GLU A 643 13.36 38.62 -6.95
CA GLU A 643 12.70 39.20 -5.76
C GLU A 643 13.66 39.36 -4.56
N THR A 644 14.71 38.54 -4.46
CA THR A 644 15.63 38.52 -3.30
C THR A 644 17.09 38.86 -3.63
N LEU A 645 17.50 38.76 -4.89
CA LEU A 645 18.91 38.86 -5.29
C LEU A 645 19.54 40.23 -4.99
N SER A 646 18.77 41.32 -5.01
CA SER A 646 19.22 42.66 -4.60
C SER A 646 19.57 42.76 -3.10
N GLN A 647 18.83 42.04 -2.26
CA GLN A 647 19.09 41.94 -0.83
C GLN A 647 20.23 40.94 -0.54
N SER A 648 20.35 39.87 -1.31
CA SER A 648 21.49 38.95 -1.26
C SER A 648 22.81 39.64 -1.63
N LEU A 649 22.80 40.52 -2.64
CA LEU A 649 23.91 41.44 -2.96
C LEU A 649 24.21 42.38 -1.78
N SER A 650 23.18 42.96 -1.17
CA SER A 650 23.33 43.82 0.01
C SER A 650 23.85 43.09 1.26
N ALA A 651 23.79 41.75 1.29
CA ALA A 651 24.19 40.92 2.43
C ALA A 651 25.60 40.30 2.29
N VAL A 652 26.04 39.96 1.08
CA VAL A 652 27.31 39.26 0.84
C VAL A 652 28.53 40.14 1.22
N ARG A 653 29.65 39.52 1.60
CA ARG A 653 30.92 40.25 1.73
C ARG A 653 31.60 40.44 0.37
N VAL A 654 32.56 41.36 0.33
CA VAL A 654 33.64 41.39 -0.67
C VAL A 654 34.20 39.97 -0.85
N ASP A 655 34.31 39.50 -2.09
CA ASP A 655 34.82 38.16 -2.45
C ASP A 655 33.98 36.97 -1.88
N GLY A 656 32.79 37.23 -1.33
CA GLY A 656 31.81 36.20 -0.96
C GLY A 656 31.01 35.67 -2.16
N VAL A 657 30.25 34.59 -1.95
CA VAL A 657 29.52 33.85 -2.98
C VAL A 657 28.01 33.99 -2.78
N ILE A 658 27.28 34.40 -3.82
CA ILE A 658 25.82 34.27 -3.91
C ILE A 658 25.52 33.07 -4.80
N ALA A 659 24.98 32.01 -4.20
CA ALA A 659 24.55 30.81 -4.89
C ALA A 659 23.06 30.90 -5.24
N ILE A 660 22.75 31.12 -6.52
CA ILE A 660 21.38 31.09 -7.03
C ILE A 660 21.00 29.63 -7.29
N VAL A 661 20.07 29.11 -6.49
CA VAL A 661 19.61 27.70 -6.53
C VAL A 661 18.16 27.53 -6.99
N GLY A 662 17.44 28.64 -7.22
CA GLY A 662 16.07 28.62 -7.70
C GLY A 662 15.46 30.02 -7.84
N GLY A 663 14.20 30.05 -8.25
CA GLY A 663 13.36 31.26 -8.32
C GLY A 663 11.95 30.94 -7.83
N VAL A 664 11.79 30.74 -6.52
CA VAL A 664 10.49 30.50 -5.87
C VAL A 664 9.83 31.79 -5.35
N GLY A 665 10.42 32.95 -5.63
CA GLY A 665 9.84 34.27 -5.38
C GLY A 665 8.75 34.63 -6.38
N LYS A 666 8.39 35.92 -6.42
CA LYS A 666 7.51 36.51 -7.43
C LYS A 666 8.28 36.86 -8.71
N ASP A 667 7.58 36.82 -9.83
CA ASP A 667 8.07 37.42 -11.07
C ASP A 667 8.30 38.93 -10.86
N THR A 668 9.51 39.39 -11.18
CA THR A 668 10.09 40.67 -10.76
C THR A 668 11.24 41.06 -11.70
N GLU A 669 11.49 42.36 -11.83
CA GLU A 669 12.50 42.91 -12.74
C GLU A 669 13.91 42.30 -12.54
N PRO A 670 14.62 41.91 -13.61
CA PRO A 670 15.96 41.34 -13.51
C PRO A 670 16.97 42.26 -12.83
N VAL A 671 17.64 41.75 -11.78
CA VAL A 671 18.75 42.46 -11.13
C VAL A 671 19.93 42.56 -12.10
N PRO A 672 20.42 43.76 -12.46
CA PRO A 672 21.50 43.89 -13.45
C PRO A 672 22.80 43.23 -12.97
N LEU A 673 23.40 42.37 -13.79
CA LEU A 673 24.64 41.65 -13.45
C LEU A 673 25.79 42.60 -13.05
N PHE A 674 25.81 43.82 -13.58
CA PHE A 674 26.78 44.87 -13.20
C PHE A 674 26.74 45.21 -11.69
N ALA A 675 25.62 44.98 -10.99
CA ALA A 675 25.55 45.15 -9.55
C ALA A 675 26.56 44.26 -8.79
N ALA A 676 26.92 43.09 -9.32
CA ALA A 676 27.95 42.23 -8.71
C ALA A 676 29.33 42.91 -8.61
N LEU A 677 29.64 43.88 -9.49
CA LEU A 677 30.85 44.70 -9.38
C LEU A 677 30.78 45.66 -8.18
N MET A 678 29.61 46.24 -7.89
CA MET A 678 29.41 47.17 -6.78
C MET A 678 29.58 46.50 -5.40
N HIS A 679 29.38 45.18 -5.34
CA HIS A 679 29.60 44.35 -4.14
C HIS A 679 30.90 43.53 -4.21
N THR A 680 31.62 43.55 -5.34
CA THR A 680 32.85 42.77 -5.60
C THR A 680 32.71 41.27 -5.23
N CYS A 681 31.59 40.66 -5.60
CA CYS A 681 31.20 39.31 -5.19
C CYS A 681 31.07 38.32 -6.35
N ILE A 682 31.07 37.03 -6.04
CA ILE A 682 30.85 35.94 -7.01
C ILE A 682 29.35 35.61 -7.04
N VAL A 683 28.69 35.75 -8.19
CA VAL A 683 27.33 35.25 -8.41
C VAL A 683 27.40 33.93 -9.19
N ARG A 684 26.93 32.83 -8.58
CA ARG A 684 27.03 31.46 -9.13
C ARG A 684 25.64 30.83 -9.24
N GLY A 685 25.23 30.46 -10.45
CA GLY A 685 24.11 29.54 -10.63
C GLY A 685 24.52 28.12 -10.24
N SER A 686 23.64 27.38 -9.54
CA SER A 686 23.93 26.03 -9.05
C SER A 686 22.76 25.07 -9.29
N LEU A 687 22.94 24.14 -10.24
CA LEU A 687 21.97 23.11 -10.60
C LEU A 687 22.37 21.76 -9.99
N GLY A 688 21.81 21.42 -8.81
CA GLY A 688 22.12 20.15 -8.13
C GLY A 688 23.60 20.03 -7.75
N GLY A 689 24.19 18.87 -8.06
CA GLY A 689 25.60 18.53 -7.87
C GLY A 689 25.98 17.26 -8.63
N SER A 690 27.24 16.82 -8.52
CA SER A 690 27.72 15.62 -9.21
C SER A 690 27.32 14.31 -8.51
N HIS A 691 27.44 13.18 -9.20
CA HIS A 691 27.15 11.84 -8.64
C HIS A 691 28.13 11.48 -7.52
N ASN A 692 29.39 11.89 -7.65
CA ASN A 692 30.40 11.73 -6.61
C ASN A 692 30.16 12.66 -5.41
N GLN A 693 29.72 13.91 -5.61
CA GLN A 693 29.28 14.79 -4.51
C GLN A 693 28.12 14.17 -3.70
N LEU A 694 27.22 13.40 -4.33
CA LEU A 694 26.17 12.67 -3.61
C LEU A 694 26.75 11.55 -2.72
N LYS A 695 27.81 10.86 -3.17
CA LYS A 695 28.54 9.86 -2.35
C LYS A 695 29.29 10.50 -1.19
N GLU A 696 29.90 11.67 -1.40
CA GLU A 696 30.54 12.46 -0.33
C GLU A 696 29.53 12.86 0.75
N LEU A 697 28.37 13.37 0.34
CA LEU A 697 27.26 13.71 1.21
C LEU A 697 26.75 12.49 1.99
N VAL A 698 26.56 11.33 1.32
CA VAL A 698 26.17 10.08 1.99
C VAL A 698 27.18 9.68 3.06
N ARG A 699 28.48 9.74 2.76
CA ARG A 699 29.55 9.48 3.72
C ARG A 699 29.51 10.46 4.90
N PHE A 700 29.37 11.76 4.63
CA PHE A 700 29.25 12.79 5.67
C PHE A 700 28.06 12.56 6.61
N ILE A 701 26.90 12.17 6.07
CA ILE A 701 25.72 11.82 6.89
C ILE A 701 26.02 10.63 7.79
N ASP A 702 26.68 9.59 7.27
CA ASP A 702 27.07 8.42 8.06
C ASP A 702 28.22 8.66 9.04
N GLU A 703 29.11 9.62 8.79
CA GLU A 703 30.17 10.03 9.72
C GLU A 703 29.64 10.91 10.86
N THR A 704 28.83 11.92 10.53
CA THR A 704 28.32 12.92 11.49
C THR A 704 27.01 12.55 12.18
N LYS A 705 26.28 11.57 11.64
CA LYS A 705 24.92 11.17 12.05
C LYS A 705 23.89 12.31 12.02
N VAL A 706 24.14 13.36 11.22
CA VAL A 706 23.18 14.45 10.97
C VAL A 706 21.90 13.86 10.40
N ARG A 707 20.78 14.07 11.10
CA ARG A 707 19.45 13.64 10.66
C ARG A 707 18.79 14.77 9.85
N PRO A 708 18.41 14.52 8.58
CA PRO A 708 17.66 15.51 7.82
C PRO A 708 16.37 15.93 8.51
N ALA A 709 16.18 17.24 8.67
CA ALA A 709 14.91 17.80 9.09
C ALA A 709 13.91 17.72 7.93
N VAL A 710 12.69 17.27 8.23
CA VAL A 710 11.64 16.96 7.26
C VAL A 710 10.35 17.70 7.59
N ASP A 711 9.36 17.57 6.71
CA ASP A 711 7.99 18.02 6.99
C ASP A 711 7.33 17.13 8.06
N ASP A 712 6.46 17.73 8.87
CA ASP A 712 5.65 17.04 9.88
C ASP A 712 4.51 16.21 9.24
N VAL A 713 4.21 16.47 7.96
CA VAL A 713 3.19 15.77 7.16
C VAL A 713 3.84 14.85 6.13
N VAL A 714 3.55 13.56 6.24
CA VAL A 714 3.88 12.52 5.26
C VAL A 714 2.61 12.11 4.52
N PHE A 715 2.70 11.99 3.19
CA PHE A 715 1.63 11.45 2.34
C PHE A 715 1.92 9.99 2.00
N GLU A 716 0.90 9.18 1.74
CA GLU A 716 1.09 7.85 1.13
C GLU A 716 1.09 7.97 -0.40
N LEU A 717 1.56 6.95 -1.12
CA LEU A 717 1.66 6.97 -2.59
C LEU A 717 0.34 7.34 -3.29
N ALA A 718 -0.81 6.94 -2.73
CA ALA A 718 -2.12 7.26 -3.31
C ALA A 718 -2.49 8.76 -3.20
N ASP A 719 -1.84 9.53 -2.32
CA ASP A 719 -2.19 10.91 -1.97
C ASP A 719 -1.28 11.97 -2.64
N VAL A 720 -0.51 11.60 -3.67
CA VAL A 720 0.47 12.48 -4.35
C VAL A 720 -0.11 13.83 -4.79
N LYS A 721 -1.36 13.90 -5.26
CA LYS A 721 -1.99 15.21 -5.59
C LYS A 721 -2.15 16.12 -4.36
N GLY A 722 -2.35 15.56 -3.16
CA GLY A 722 -2.29 16.29 -1.89
C GLY A 722 -0.87 16.77 -1.54
N ALA A 723 0.14 15.94 -1.82
CA ALA A 723 1.55 16.31 -1.64
C ALA A 723 1.95 17.48 -2.56
N TYR A 724 1.54 17.45 -3.83
CA TYR A 724 1.74 18.55 -4.79
C TYR A 724 1.07 19.84 -4.33
N ARG A 725 -0.21 19.81 -3.88
CA ARG A 725 -0.87 21.00 -3.30
C ARG A 725 -0.10 21.58 -2.13
N ARG A 726 0.39 20.75 -1.19
CA ARG A 726 1.15 21.23 -0.01
C ARG A 726 2.48 21.92 -0.42
N LEU A 727 3.09 21.43 -1.48
CA LEU A 727 4.29 22.04 -2.08
C LEU A 727 3.96 23.40 -2.72
N GLU A 728 2.91 23.45 -3.56
CA GLU A 728 2.42 24.64 -4.26
C GLU A 728 1.96 25.75 -3.30
N ASP A 729 1.17 25.38 -2.29
CA ASP A 729 0.72 26.23 -1.19
C ASP A 729 1.87 26.83 -0.34
N LYS A 730 3.12 26.36 -0.51
CA LYS A 730 4.30 26.70 0.31
C LYS A 730 4.07 26.48 1.83
N LYS A 731 3.13 25.57 2.18
CA LYS A 731 2.75 25.18 3.56
C LYS A 731 3.71 24.18 4.22
N HIS A 732 4.67 23.67 3.47
CA HIS A 732 5.63 22.67 3.92
C HIS A 732 6.78 23.25 4.76
N PHE A 733 7.46 22.37 5.50
CA PHE A 733 8.75 22.64 6.11
C PHE A 733 9.80 21.68 5.53
N ALA A 734 10.96 22.20 5.12
CA ALA A 734 11.98 21.46 4.39
C ALA A 734 11.45 20.78 3.10
N LYS A 735 11.00 19.53 3.20
CA LYS A 735 10.71 18.63 2.06
C LYS A 735 9.41 17.87 2.27
N VAL A 736 8.49 17.98 1.31
CA VAL A 736 7.24 17.19 1.32
C VAL A 736 7.56 15.72 1.10
N LEU A 737 7.19 14.88 2.07
CA LEU A 737 7.50 13.46 2.12
C LEU A 737 6.37 12.59 1.55
N ILE A 738 6.74 11.53 0.84
CA ILE A 738 5.84 10.49 0.35
C ILE A 738 6.36 9.12 0.80
N ARG A 739 5.57 8.38 1.57
CA ARG A 739 5.78 6.95 1.81
C ARG A 739 5.23 6.17 0.62
N VAL A 740 6.04 5.24 0.10
CA VAL A 740 5.72 4.53 -1.14
C VAL A 740 5.20 3.12 -0.84
N ASP A 741 5.82 2.46 0.13
CA ASP A 741 5.46 1.12 0.58
C ASP A 741 5.60 1.01 2.10
N HIS A 742 4.75 0.23 2.75
CA HIS A 742 4.84 0.01 4.18
C HIS A 742 6.04 -0.90 4.51
N PRO A 743 6.74 -0.67 5.65
CA PRO A 743 7.43 -1.76 6.31
C PRO A 743 6.40 -2.81 6.73
N GLU A 744 6.68 -4.08 6.47
CA GLU A 744 5.90 -5.19 7.02
C GLU A 744 6.27 -5.30 8.52
N GLY A 745 5.38 -4.80 9.39
CA GLY A 745 5.56 -4.80 10.85
C GLY A 745 6.40 -3.63 11.40
N ALA A 746 5.76 -2.48 11.63
CA ALA A 746 6.29 -1.33 12.38
C ALA A 746 5.17 -0.61 13.14
#